data_AF-A0A6N9RK90-F1
#
_entry.id   AF-A0A6N9RK90-F1
#
_cell.length_a   1.000
_cell.length_b   1.000
_cell.length_c   1.000
_cell.angle_alpha   90.00
_cell.angle_beta   90.00
_cell.angle_gamma   90.00
#
_symmetry.space_group_name_H-M   'P 1'
#
loop_
_entity.id
_entity.type
_entity.pdbx_description
1 polymer ?
#
loop_
_entity_poly.entity_id
_entity_poly.type
_entity_poly.pdbx_seq_one_letter_code
_entity_poly.pdbx_strand_id
1 'polypeptide(L)'
;MKQPTSQSSHRTWLTALMLSALAAGCGGGDSGRDPILGSGATVVTPVPAAVAPAVTAVVPVNDSTGVALNHTLITAAFSEPVSLSGAGAFTLSCAAPCVAPAGSVTFDASQQLATFELAPTATLAPATNYTVTISNAKSLASGLAMASPYVWRFTTGITADTTRPRVSLTVPATTSPVPLTGVPANTAISAVFTEAMAPGSLNAASFTLTCASPCVSPPGAVSYSVARKTAFFKPSAALAVGTTYTATVIRAATDLARNQLAGNQAALPAASNHVWTFTTAAPTAPANVSVLSTRPAANAANVCTNASISATFSVPSGFEMDPATVSAASFSLSGPALTPVAVASVVLDDATGRTATLKPLAPLTAGVTYAAVVKGGVNGVRDLANPANPMAASYQWSFTAVNCTQPPVPSAIVLGAASTFASYGGTAGMTNQGIDTVINGDIGTTAVSTGVTGLHDTDGNVYTVTPLNDGAVNGSIYTYPPAPGNATTKAIADAALNAAQNAYNQLVAMPPGAYAGAGELGLLTLAPGTYTSATSYKLTQGDLTLDAQGDPNAVFIFQMGSSLTVGIAGPTGARSIILANGAQAKNVFWQVGTSATINAAGGGFMKGTIIAQQAVTFSTAGNAKLTVLDGRALSLISGVTMVNTRINLP
;
A
#
# COMPACT_ATOMS: atom_id res chain seq x y z
N MET A 1 54.06 -3.86 -65.26
CA MET A 1 55.06 -2.77 -65.15
C MET A 1 55.33 -2.50 -63.68
N LYS A 2 56.61 -2.28 -63.30
CA LYS A 2 57.14 -1.56 -62.12
C LYS A 2 56.56 -1.82 -60.69
N GLN A 3 57.41 -2.39 -59.82
CA GLN A 3 57.55 -1.98 -58.40
C GLN A 3 58.28 -0.62 -58.28
N PRO A 4 58.31 0.04 -57.10
CA PRO A 4 59.37 -0.15 -56.06
C PRO A 4 58.75 -0.40 -54.64
N THR A 5 59.28 -1.14 -53.65
CA THR A 5 60.60 -1.37 -52.98
C THR A 5 61.02 -0.38 -51.87
N SER A 6 61.04 -0.85 -50.60
CA SER A 6 62.04 -0.62 -49.53
C SER A 6 61.58 -1.45 -48.29
N GLN A 7 62.28 -2.46 -47.75
CA GLN A 7 63.56 -2.48 -46.99
C GLN A 7 63.60 -1.50 -45.80
N SER A 8 64.09 -1.82 -44.60
CA SER A 8 64.79 -3.03 -44.07
C SER A 8 64.43 -3.23 -42.56
N SER A 9 64.95 -4.15 -41.73
CA SER A 9 66.09 -5.10 -41.82
C SER A 9 65.86 -6.42 -41.04
N HIS A 10 66.66 -6.74 -40.00
CA HIS A 10 66.79 -8.07 -39.37
C HIS A 10 67.29 -8.05 -37.91
N ARG A 11 66.92 -9.09 -37.14
CA ARG A 11 67.80 -10.12 -36.48
C ARG A 11 67.01 -10.81 -35.32
N THR A 12 66.61 -12.09 -35.30
CA THR A 12 67.36 -13.40 -35.24
C THR A 12 68.40 -13.42 -34.09
N TRP A 13 68.53 -14.37 -33.14
CA TRP A 13 68.22 -15.83 -33.01
C TRP A 13 67.73 -16.13 -31.56
N LEU A 14 66.91 -17.12 -31.17
CA LEU A 14 66.90 -18.62 -31.28
C LEU A 14 67.75 -19.37 -30.22
N THR A 15 67.15 -20.42 -29.60
CA THR A 15 67.68 -21.45 -28.65
C THR A 15 67.82 -21.11 -27.14
N ALA A 16 67.79 -22.05 -26.17
CA ALA A 16 66.97 -23.27 -25.95
C ALA A 16 67.21 -23.89 -24.53
N LEU A 17 66.22 -24.63 -24.00
CA LEU A 17 66.29 -25.78 -23.05
C LEU A 17 66.77 -25.64 -21.56
N MET A 18 65.94 -26.22 -20.65
CA MET A 18 66.28 -27.13 -19.50
C MET A 18 67.18 -26.61 -18.33
N LEU A 19 67.10 -27.10 -17.08
CA LEU A 19 66.09 -27.83 -16.27
C LEU A 19 66.57 -27.81 -14.79
N SER A 20 65.70 -28.24 -13.87
CA SER A 20 65.99 -28.87 -12.55
C SER A 20 66.44 -28.03 -11.36
N ALA A 21 65.55 -28.08 -10.36
CA ALA A 21 65.68 -27.76 -8.94
C ALA A 21 66.85 -28.43 -8.19
N LEU A 22 67.21 -27.92 -7.00
CA LEU A 22 66.86 -28.58 -5.73
C LEU A 22 67.14 -27.73 -4.46
N ALA A 23 66.63 -28.26 -3.33
CA ALA A 23 67.10 -28.11 -1.95
C ALA A 23 66.69 -26.89 -1.11
N ALA A 24 66.12 -27.22 0.06
CA ALA A 24 65.88 -26.31 1.18
C ALA A 24 67.11 -26.21 2.09
N GLY A 25 67.22 -25.10 2.83
CA GLY A 25 68.17 -24.92 3.92
C GLY A 25 67.49 -24.29 5.13
N CYS A 26 67.53 -24.97 6.28
CA CYS A 26 67.19 -24.39 7.58
C CYS A 26 68.41 -23.66 8.16
N GLY A 27 68.19 -22.57 8.90
CA GLY A 27 69.26 -21.91 9.67
C GLY A 27 68.82 -20.55 10.22
N GLY A 28 68.36 -20.52 11.47
CA GLY A 28 67.79 -19.33 12.12
C GLY A 28 68.79 -18.31 12.66
N GLY A 29 68.28 -17.41 13.51
CA GLY A 29 69.10 -16.60 14.42
C GLY A 29 68.95 -15.09 14.24
N ASP A 30 68.21 -14.49 15.18
CA ASP A 30 67.99 -13.06 15.45
C ASP A 30 69.14 -12.10 15.12
N SER A 31 68.79 -10.94 14.53
CA SER A 31 69.13 -9.58 15.02
C SER A 31 68.56 -8.52 14.09
N GLY A 32 67.72 -7.62 14.61
CA GLY A 32 66.91 -6.72 13.79
C GLY A 32 67.67 -5.58 13.11
N ARG A 33 67.16 -5.19 11.94
CA ARG A 33 67.13 -3.83 11.35
C ARG A 33 66.17 -3.85 10.16
N ASP A 34 65.09 -3.08 10.23
CA ASP A 34 64.04 -3.07 9.20
C ASP A 34 64.53 -2.54 7.85
N PRO A 35 64.23 -3.23 6.74
CA PRO A 35 64.15 -2.65 5.41
C PRO A 35 62.67 -2.48 5.02
N ILE A 36 62.26 -1.22 4.94
CA ILE A 36 61.02 -0.68 4.34
C ILE A 36 60.38 -1.65 3.33
N LEU A 37 59.26 -2.28 3.73
CA LEU A 37 58.32 -2.93 2.82
C LEU A 37 57.08 -2.04 2.70
N GLY A 38 56.72 -1.70 1.46
CA GLY A 38 55.48 -0.98 1.18
C GLY A 38 54.29 -1.80 1.66
N SER A 39 53.60 -1.32 2.69
CA SER A 39 52.35 -1.89 3.17
C SER A 39 51.31 -1.85 2.04
N GLY A 40 50.48 -2.89 1.99
CA GLY A 40 49.55 -3.08 0.88
C GLY A 40 48.66 -1.85 0.68
N ALA A 41 48.38 -1.54 -0.60
CA ALA A 41 47.39 -0.55 -0.96
C ALA A 41 46.07 -0.94 -0.29
N THR A 42 45.71 -0.21 0.77
CA THR A 42 44.44 -0.39 1.46
C THR A 42 43.37 -0.16 0.41
N VAL A 43 42.60 -1.20 0.09
CA VAL A 43 41.35 -1.00 -0.65
C VAL A 43 40.47 -0.18 0.27
N VAL A 44 40.51 1.15 0.09
CA VAL A 44 39.53 2.06 0.66
C VAL A 44 38.24 1.75 -0.07
N THR A 45 37.55 0.69 0.38
CA THR A 45 36.13 0.53 0.10
C THR A 45 35.49 1.84 0.53
N PRO A 46 34.86 2.61 -0.37
CA PRO A 46 34.28 3.88 0.02
C PRO A 46 33.27 3.60 1.12
N VAL A 47 33.55 4.12 2.33
CA VAL A 47 32.60 4.08 3.43
C VAL A 47 31.33 4.74 2.90
N PRO A 48 30.17 4.08 2.93
CA PRO A 48 28.94 4.67 2.43
C PRO A 48 28.76 6.04 3.07
N ALA A 49 28.54 7.07 2.24
CA ALA A 49 28.34 8.42 2.74
C ALA A 49 27.20 8.38 3.78
N ALA A 50 27.47 8.91 4.97
CA ALA A 50 26.48 8.93 6.03
C ALA A 50 25.22 9.64 5.52
N VAL A 51 24.07 8.97 5.68
CA VAL A 51 22.77 9.48 5.25
C VAL A 51 22.21 10.35 6.38
N ALA A 52 21.52 11.43 6.03
CA ALA A 52 20.80 12.25 7.00
C ALA A 52 19.49 11.57 7.42
N PRO A 53 19.01 11.78 8.66
CA PRO A 53 17.78 11.15 9.13
C PRO A 53 16.56 11.68 8.37
N ALA A 54 15.66 10.78 8.00
CA ALA A 54 14.39 11.07 7.35
C ALA A 54 13.22 10.52 8.17
N VAL A 55 12.06 11.18 8.11
CA VAL A 55 10.80 10.67 8.68
C VAL A 55 10.24 9.61 7.73
N THR A 56 9.95 8.42 8.27
CA THR A 56 9.51 7.24 7.50
C THR A 56 8.01 6.97 7.62
N ALA A 57 7.38 7.35 8.73
CA ALA A 57 5.93 7.27 8.94
C ALA A 57 5.48 8.32 9.98
N VAL A 58 4.20 8.73 9.91
CA VAL A 58 3.60 9.67 10.88
C VAL A 58 2.17 9.26 11.27
N VAL A 59 1.77 9.66 12.48
CA VAL A 59 0.40 9.50 12.98
C VAL A 59 -0.06 10.80 13.68
N PRO A 60 -1.25 11.35 13.38
CA PRO A 60 -2.13 10.97 12.29
C PRO A 60 -1.43 10.99 10.92
N VAL A 61 -1.89 10.14 10.01
CA VAL A 61 -1.35 10.05 8.64
C VAL A 61 -1.53 11.39 7.94
N ASN A 62 -0.58 11.79 7.09
CA ASN A 62 -0.67 13.06 6.37
C ASN A 62 -1.98 13.17 5.57
N ASP A 63 -2.59 14.35 5.66
CA ASP A 63 -3.87 14.74 5.07
C ASP A 63 -5.08 13.86 5.49
N SER A 64 -4.95 13.10 6.59
CA SER A 64 -6.07 12.36 7.18
C SER A 64 -7.17 13.29 7.70
N THR A 65 -8.43 12.87 7.57
CA THR A 65 -9.62 13.58 8.04
C THR A 65 -10.38 12.75 9.07
N GLY A 66 -11.16 13.42 9.93
CA GLY A 66 -11.95 12.74 10.96
C GLY A 66 -11.15 12.31 12.19
N VAL A 67 -9.95 12.86 12.43
CA VAL A 67 -9.15 12.55 13.63
C VAL A 67 -9.93 12.91 14.89
N ALA A 68 -10.03 11.97 15.84
CA ALA A 68 -10.86 12.13 17.04
C ALA A 68 -10.34 13.23 17.98
N LEU A 69 -11.24 13.88 18.71
CA LEU A 69 -10.89 15.02 19.59
C LEU A 69 -9.97 14.65 20.75
N ASN A 70 -10.01 13.40 21.21
CA ASN A 70 -9.16 12.82 22.25
C ASN A 70 -7.93 12.07 21.70
N HIS A 71 -7.60 12.23 20.41
CA HIS A 71 -6.35 11.73 19.84
C HIS A 71 -5.16 12.47 20.48
N THR A 72 -4.51 11.84 21.44
CA THR A 72 -3.60 12.50 22.40
C THR A 72 -2.13 12.21 22.15
N LEU A 73 -1.82 11.36 21.17
CA LEU A 73 -0.47 10.94 20.81
C LEU A 73 -0.26 11.16 19.32
N ILE A 74 0.66 12.06 18.97
CA ILE A 74 1.07 12.34 17.59
C ILE A 74 2.48 11.78 17.43
N THR A 75 2.70 10.87 16.48
CA THR A 75 3.98 10.13 16.37
C THR A 75 4.67 10.34 15.03
N ALA A 76 5.99 10.20 15.03
CA ALA A 76 6.82 10.19 13.84
C ALA A 76 7.95 9.17 13.98
N ALA A 77 8.05 8.25 13.03
CA ALA A 77 9.12 7.28 12.92
C ALA A 77 10.26 7.82 12.04
N PHE A 78 11.50 7.45 12.33
CA PHE A 78 12.70 7.89 11.64
C PHE A 78 13.46 6.71 10.99
N SER A 79 14.26 7.01 9.97
CA SER A 79 15.10 6.05 9.25
C SER A 79 16.26 5.48 10.08
N GLU A 80 16.61 6.12 11.19
CA GLU A 80 17.71 5.80 12.10
C GLU A 80 17.44 6.42 13.49
N PRO A 81 18.19 6.05 14.54
CA PRO A 81 18.07 6.68 15.86
C PRO A 81 18.43 8.18 15.81
N VAL A 82 17.55 9.04 16.34
CA VAL A 82 17.73 10.50 16.31
C VAL A 82 17.61 11.17 17.68
N SER A 83 18.25 12.33 17.80
CA SER A 83 17.93 13.33 18.81
C SER A 83 17.15 14.49 18.18
N LEU A 84 16.19 15.04 18.92
CA LEU A 84 15.53 16.31 18.60
C LEU A 84 16.07 17.39 19.53
N SER A 85 16.72 18.41 18.98
CA SER A 85 17.36 19.47 19.77
C SER A 85 16.76 20.85 19.49
N GLY A 86 16.41 21.58 20.56
CA GLY A 86 15.81 22.91 20.51
C GLY A 86 14.32 22.92 20.84
N ALA A 87 13.86 23.97 21.52
CA ALA A 87 12.44 24.19 21.73
C ALA A 87 11.76 24.39 20.36
N GLY A 88 10.74 23.59 20.07
CA GLY A 88 10.05 23.60 18.77
C GLY A 88 10.58 22.61 17.73
N ALA A 89 11.44 21.65 18.11
CA ALA A 89 11.90 20.58 17.20
C ALA A 89 10.78 19.60 16.76
N PHE A 90 9.69 19.49 17.50
CA PHE A 90 8.45 18.80 17.11
C PHE A 90 7.30 19.66 17.64
N THR A 91 6.52 20.25 16.73
CA THR A 91 5.44 21.20 17.07
C THR A 91 4.12 20.81 16.45
N LEU A 92 3.04 21.02 17.21
CA LEU A 92 1.67 21.03 16.73
C LEU A 92 1.20 22.50 16.62
N SER A 93 0.55 22.84 15.52
CA SER A 93 0.03 24.18 15.27
C SER A 93 -1.32 24.13 14.56
N CYS A 94 -2.12 25.18 14.68
CA CYS A 94 -3.38 25.37 13.96
C CYS A 94 -3.58 26.85 13.65
N ALA A 95 -4.42 27.17 12.67
CA ALA A 95 -4.75 28.56 12.34
C ALA A 95 -5.81 29.11 13.31
N ALA A 96 -5.75 30.42 13.59
CA ALA A 96 -6.79 31.12 14.36
C ALA A 96 -8.19 30.89 13.73
N PRO A 97 -9.25 30.68 14.52
CA PRO A 97 -9.35 30.91 15.96
C PRO A 97 -8.84 29.77 16.86
N CYS A 98 -8.32 28.67 16.32
CA CYS A 98 -7.76 27.59 17.13
C CYS A 98 -6.48 28.02 17.86
N VAL A 99 -6.32 27.53 19.10
CA VAL A 99 -5.07 27.54 19.87
C VAL A 99 -4.59 26.09 19.95
N ALA A 100 -3.36 25.81 19.51
CA ALA A 100 -2.85 24.44 19.50
C ALA A 100 -2.55 23.97 20.94
N PRO A 101 -2.96 22.74 21.32
CA PRO A 101 -2.70 22.23 22.65
C PRO A 101 -1.20 22.01 22.87
N ALA A 102 -0.73 22.38 24.06
CA ALA A 102 0.63 22.09 24.49
C ALA A 102 0.83 20.58 24.68
N GLY A 103 2.09 20.14 24.58
CA GLY A 103 2.48 18.75 24.75
C GLY A 103 3.98 18.60 24.97
N SER A 104 4.40 17.37 25.29
CA SER A 104 5.80 16.99 25.50
C SER A 104 6.22 15.92 24.50
N VAL A 105 7.49 15.92 24.11
CA VAL A 105 8.05 14.93 23.19
C VAL A 105 8.76 13.84 23.98
N THR A 106 8.40 12.59 23.73
CA THR A 106 9.08 11.40 24.24
C THR A 106 9.63 10.57 23.08
N PHE A 107 10.55 9.64 23.38
CA PHE A 107 11.11 8.68 22.43
C PHE A 107 10.88 7.26 22.92
N ASP A 108 10.82 6.31 21.98
CA ASP A 108 10.93 4.89 22.28
C ASP A 108 12.37 4.51 22.68
N ALA A 109 12.56 3.27 23.13
CA ALA A 109 13.86 2.77 23.58
C ALA A 109 14.95 2.74 22.48
N SER A 110 14.57 2.69 21.20
CA SER A 110 15.52 2.74 20.08
C SER A 110 15.84 4.18 19.61
N GLN A 111 15.13 5.19 20.12
CA GLN A 111 15.15 6.58 19.63
C GLN A 111 14.83 6.72 18.13
N GLN A 112 14.05 5.79 17.57
CA GLN A 112 13.56 5.82 16.18
C GLN A 112 12.10 6.27 16.07
N LEU A 113 11.36 6.36 17.17
CA LEU A 113 9.98 6.84 17.21
C LEU A 113 9.83 7.99 18.21
N ALA A 114 9.61 9.20 17.72
CA ALA A 114 9.23 10.33 18.54
C ALA A 114 7.70 10.37 18.72
N THR A 115 7.24 10.69 19.93
CA THR A 115 5.83 10.86 20.27
C THR A 115 5.62 12.22 20.94
N PHE A 116 4.90 13.12 20.27
CA PHE A 116 4.35 14.33 20.87
C PHE A 116 3.05 13.96 21.59
N GLU A 117 3.11 13.93 22.91
CA GLU A 117 1.99 13.64 23.81
C GLU A 117 1.33 14.95 24.26
N LEU A 118 0.05 15.12 23.96
CA LEU A 118 -0.74 16.26 24.43
C LEU A 118 -0.76 16.28 25.96
N ALA A 119 -0.72 17.48 26.53
CA ALA A 119 -0.79 17.68 27.98
C ALA A 119 -2.03 16.98 28.58
N PRO A 120 -1.96 16.48 29.83
CA PRO A 120 -3.11 15.84 30.48
C PRO A 120 -4.38 16.68 30.37
N THR A 121 -5.50 16.02 30.05
CA THR A 121 -6.83 16.60 29.75
C THR A 121 -6.94 17.54 28.53
N ALA A 122 -5.86 17.84 27.81
CA ALA A 122 -5.95 18.57 26.55
C ALA A 122 -6.59 17.72 25.44
N THR A 123 -7.44 18.36 24.63
CA THR A 123 -8.09 17.79 23.46
C THR A 123 -7.79 18.63 22.23
N LEU A 124 -7.95 18.04 21.05
CA LEU A 124 -7.91 18.75 19.79
C LEU A 124 -9.26 19.44 19.54
N ALA A 125 -9.23 20.63 18.94
CA ALA A 125 -10.44 21.37 18.56
C ALA A 125 -11.17 20.63 17.41
N PRO A 126 -12.52 20.70 17.34
CA PRO A 126 -13.30 20.04 16.29
C PRO A 126 -13.13 20.70 14.92
N ALA A 127 -13.31 19.93 13.84
CA ALA A 127 -13.25 20.36 12.44
C ALA A 127 -12.02 21.22 12.09
N THR A 128 -10.89 20.99 12.76
CA THR A 128 -9.71 21.84 12.75
C THR A 128 -8.57 21.18 12.01
N ASN A 129 -7.98 21.91 11.06
CA ASN A 129 -6.79 21.49 10.32
C ASN A 129 -5.53 21.84 11.14
N TYR A 130 -4.91 20.81 11.69
CA TYR A 130 -3.65 20.89 12.42
C TYR A 130 -2.47 20.68 11.47
N THR A 131 -1.41 21.45 11.67
CA THR A 131 -0.11 21.30 11.01
C THR A 131 0.93 20.87 12.02
N VAL A 132 1.59 19.76 11.73
CA VAL A 132 2.69 19.23 12.54
C VAL A 132 4.00 19.48 11.81
N THR A 133 5.00 19.94 12.54
CA THR A 133 6.34 20.23 11.99
C THR A 133 7.41 19.59 12.86
N ILE A 134 8.27 18.79 12.25
CA ILE A 134 9.51 18.29 12.83
C ILE A 134 10.69 19.03 12.19
N SER A 135 11.59 19.53 13.03
CA SER A 135 12.79 20.28 12.66
C SER A 135 13.98 19.84 13.50
N ASN A 136 15.19 20.01 13.00
CA ASN A 136 16.44 19.79 13.74
C ASN A 136 16.60 18.36 14.32
N ALA A 137 16.00 17.34 13.71
CA ALA A 137 16.33 15.95 13.99
C ALA A 137 17.77 15.67 13.56
N LYS A 138 18.59 15.10 14.45
CA LYS A 138 19.99 14.73 14.18
C LYS A 138 20.22 13.26 14.45
N SER A 139 20.87 12.58 13.50
CA SER A 139 21.34 11.21 13.66
C SER A 139 22.22 11.07 14.90
N LEU A 140 21.92 10.11 15.76
CA LEU A 140 22.78 9.76 16.90
C LEU A 140 24.07 9.05 16.46
N ALA A 141 24.06 8.42 15.28
CA ALA A 141 25.19 7.67 14.75
C ALA A 141 26.18 8.55 13.97
N SER A 142 25.69 9.50 13.19
CA SER A 142 26.51 10.34 12.30
C SER A 142 26.56 11.82 12.68
N GLY A 143 25.66 12.29 13.56
CA GLY A 143 25.51 13.72 13.89
C GLY A 143 24.87 14.58 12.79
N LEU A 144 24.58 14.00 11.61
CA LEU A 144 23.94 14.71 10.50
C LEU A 144 22.52 15.15 10.87
N ALA A 145 22.17 16.39 10.50
CA ALA A 145 20.82 16.91 10.62
C ALA A 145 19.95 16.48 9.42
N MET A 146 18.65 16.32 9.64
CA MET A 146 17.66 16.14 8.57
C MET A 146 17.77 17.26 7.53
N ALA A 147 17.66 16.91 6.24
CA ALA A 147 17.96 17.83 5.13
C ALA A 147 17.01 19.05 5.06
N SER A 148 15.76 18.89 5.49
CA SER A 148 14.76 19.95 5.62
C SER A 148 13.77 19.59 6.74
N PRO A 149 13.04 20.57 7.32
CA PRO A 149 11.89 20.27 8.18
C PRO A 149 10.90 19.32 7.49
N TYR A 150 10.33 18.40 8.25
CA TYR A 150 9.26 17.53 7.79
C TYR A 150 7.92 18.09 8.30
N VAL A 151 7.02 18.42 7.37
CA VAL A 151 5.74 19.06 7.67
C VAL A 151 4.62 18.19 7.13
N TRP A 152 3.60 17.92 7.96
CA TRP A 152 2.40 17.20 7.56
C TRP A 152 1.16 17.79 8.23
N ARG A 153 -0.02 17.41 7.74
CA ARG A 153 -1.30 17.95 8.21
C ARG A 153 -2.28 16.84 8.54
N PHE A 154 -3.28 17.16 9.36
CA PHE A 154 -4.47 16.33 9.55
C PHE A 154 -5.66 17.21 9.96
N THR A 155 -6.88 16.75 9.72
CA THR A 155 -8.12 17.46 10.08
C THR A 155 -8.92 16.63 11.08
N THR A 156 -9.29 17.24 12.20
CA THR A 156 -10.13 16.59 13.21
C THR A 156 -11.58 16.42 12.76
N GLY A 157 -12.24 15.41 13.32
CA GLY A 157 -13.69 15.26 13.24
C GLY A 157 -14.41 16.15 14.25
N ILE A 158 -15.60 15.72 14.68
CA ILE A 158 -16.41 16.41 15.69
C ILE A 158 -16.71 15.55 16.93
N THR A 159 -16.20 14.32 16.98
CA THR A 159 -16.45 13.34 18.04
C THR A 159 -15.15 12.88 18.72
N ALA A 160 -15.25 12.54 20.00
CA ALA A 160 -14.22 11.75 20.68
C ALA A 160 -14.36 10.27 20.30
N ASP A 161 -13.24 9.56 20.26
CA ASP A 161 -13.19 8.12 20.05
C ASP A 161 -13.31 7.40 21.39
N THR A 162 -14.42 6.68 21.56
CA THR A 162 -14.71 5.82 22.73
C THR A 162 -14.74 4.35 22.34
N THR A 163 -14.39 4.04 21.09
CA THR A 163 -14.25 2.67 20.59
C THR A 163 -13.07 2.02 21.28
N ARG A 164 -13.15 0.73 21.57
CA ARG A 164 -12.01 -0.01 22.14
C ARG A 164 -11.33 -0.82 21.06
N PRO A 165 -9.98 -0.81 20.99
CA PRO A 165 -9.26 -1.68 20.08
C PRO A 165 -9.57 -3.14 20.37
N ARG A 166 -9.68 -3.90 19.28
CA ARG A 166 -9.92 -5.34 19.29
C ARG A 166 -8.86 -6.02 18.46
N VAL A 167 -8.46 -7.22 18.84
CA VAL A 167 -7.72 -8.10 17.92
C VAL A 167 -8.72 -8.73 16.95
N SER A 168 -8.50 -8.49 15.66
CA SER A 168 -9.31 -8.98 14.54
C SER A 168 -8.77 -10.26 13.91
N LEU A 169 -7.45 -10.47 14.00
CA LEU A 169 -6.74 -11.65 13.50
C LEU A 169 -5.52 -11.92 14.38
N THR A 170 -5.20 -13.20 14.61
CA THR A 170 -3.95 -13.63 15.23
C THR A 170 -3.18 -14.56 14.30
N VAL A 171 -1.86 -14.60 14.48
CA VAL A 171 -1.02 -15.71 14.02
C VAL A 171 -0.37 -16.34 15.25
N PRO A 172 -0.40 -17.67 15.42
CA PRO A 172 -1.29 -18.61 14.73
C PRO A 172 -2.77 -18.24 14.91
N ALA A 173 -3.61 -18.66 13.96
CA ALA A 173 -5.06 -18.45 14.06
C ALA A 173 -5.62 -19.17 15.29
N THR A 174 -6.58 -18.56 15.98
CA THR A 174 -7.18 -19.18 17.17
C THR A 174 -8.22 -20.22 16.77
N THR A 175 -8.19 -21.39 17.40
CA THR A 175 -9.39 -22.18 17.65
C THR A 175 -9.72 -22.04 19.13
N SER A 176 -10.97 -21.69 19.45
CA SER A 176 -11.47 -21.67 20.82
C SER A 176 -12.60 -22.70 20.90
N PRO A 177 -12.65 -23.60 21.91
CA PRO A 177 -11.86 -23.58 23.15
C PRO A 177 -10.58 -24.45 23.15
N VAL A 178 -10.25 -25.14 22.06
CA VAL A 178 -9.13 -26.10 21.97
C VAL A 178 -7.95 -25.48 21.20
N PRO A 179 -6.69 -25.53 21.69
CA PRO A 179 -5.53 -24.94 20.99
C PRO A 179 -5.38 -25.47 19.57
N LEU A 180 -4.96 -24.61 18.65
CA LEU A 180 -4.63 -25.02 17.29
C LEU A 180 -3.40 -25.94 17.32
N THR A 181 -3.56 -27.19 16.87
CA THR A 181 -2.46 -28.17 16.80
C THR A 181 -1.78 -28.16 15.43
N GLY A 182 -0.59 -28.76 15.34
CA GLY A 182 0.15 -28.85 14.07
C GLY A 182 0.89 -27.58 13.66
N VAL A 183 0.95 -26.56 14.54
CA VAL A 183 1.58 -25.27 14.24
C VAL A 183 3.10 -25.44 14.19
N PRO A 184 3.81 -25.06 13.10
CA PRO A 184 5.26 -25.20 13.05
C PRO A 184 5.97 -24.45 14.19
N ALA A 185 6.97 -25.06 14.84
CA ALA A 185 7.71 -24.44 15.95
C ALA A 185 8.47 -23.13 15.57
N ASN A 186 8.61 -22.86 14.27
CA ASN A 186 9.16 -21.64 13.68
C ASN A 186 8.09 -20.62 13.25
N THR A 187 6.82 -20.78 13.68
CA THR A 187 5.73 -19.84 13.41
C THR A 187 6.05 -18.43 13.91
N ALA A 188 5.62 -17.41 13.17
CA ALA A 188 5.47 -16.08 13.72
C ALA A 188 4.30 -16.03 14.72
N ILE A 189 4.34 -15.05 15.61
CA ILE A 189 3.29 -14.78 16.60
C ILE A 189 2.89 -13.31 16.45
N SER A 190 1.64 -13.04 16.10
CA SER A 190 1.17 -11.67 15.83
C SER A 190 -0.31 -11.46 16.14
N ALA A 191 -0.70 -10.20 16.27
CA ALA A 191 -2.07 -9.75 16.49
C ALA A 191 -2.36 -8.48 15.65
N VAL A 192 -3.44 -8.51 14.86
CA VAL A 192 -3.90 -7.39 14.02
C VAL A 192 -5.06 -6.69 14.71
N PHE A 193 -4.97 -5.38 14.92
CA PHE A 193 -5.97 -4.59 15.64
C PHE A 193 -6.97 -3.90 14.69
N THR A 194 -8.19 -3.66 15.18
CA THR A 194 -9.25 -2.91 14.46
C THR A 194 -8.85 -1.47 14.13
N GLU A 195 -8.02 -0.88 14.97
CA GLU A 195 -7.61 0.53 14.94
C GLU A 195 -6.12 0.70 15.29
N ALA A 196 -5.63 1.93 15.23
CA ALA A 196 -4.24 2.22 15.50
C ALA A 196 -3.97 2.24 17.02
N MET A 197 -3.05 1.38 17.45
CA MET A 197 -2.59 1.26 18.83
C MET A 197 -1.56 2.33 19.15
N ALA A 198 -1.52 2.80 20.39
CA ALA A 198 -0.41 3.59 20.90
C ALA A 198 0.86 2.70 20.91
N PRO A 199 1.92 3.02 20.14
CA PRO A 199 3.04 2.09 19.96
C PRO A 199 3.74 1.72 21.28
N GLY A 200 3.93 2.68 22.18
CA GLY A 200 4.51 2.44 23.50
C GLY A 200 3.69 1.51 24.41
N SER A 201 2.39 1.35 24.14
CA SER A 201 1.52 0.41 24.86
C SER A 201 1.69 -1.05 24.44
N LEU A 202 2.43 -1.31 23.35
CA LEU A 202 2.72 -2.63 22.80
C LEU A 202 4.20 -2.96 22.97
N ASN A 203 4.52 -3.67 24.05
CA ASN A 203 5.88 -3.98 24.46
C ASN A 203 5.92 -5.36 25.15
N ALA A 204 7.09 -5.83 25.58
CA ALA A 204 7.28 -7.16 26.18
C ALA A 204 6.51 -7.40 27.51
N ALA A 205 5.99 -6.35 28.16
CA ALA A 205 5.10 -6.50 29.31
C ALA A 205 3.62 -6.62 28.91
N SER A 206 3.23 -6.13 27.73
CA SER A 206 1.84 -6.10 27.29
C SER A 206 1.49 -7.13 26.21
N PHE A 207 2.45 -7.64 25.46
CA PHE A 207 2.30 -8.81 24.60
C PHE A 207 3.29 -9.89 25.03
N THR A 208 2.78 -10.98 25.58
CA THR A 208 3.56 -12.06 26.19
C THR A 208 3.25 -13.43 25.56
N LEU A 209 4.20 -14.36 25.70
CA LEU A 209 4.03 -15.77 25.37
C LEU A 209 4.41 -16.62 26.60
N THR A 210 3.51 -17.49 27.03
CA THR A 210 3.76 -18.38 28.18
C THR A 210 3.50 -19.84 27.83
N CYS A 211 4.02 -20.75 28.65
CA CYS A 211 3.76 -22.19 28.57
C CYS A 211 3.73 -22.79 29.98
N ALA A 212 3.07 -23.93 30.14
CA ALA A 212 3.02 -24.67 31.40
C ALA A 212 4.29 -25.53 31.61
N SER A 213 4.63 -25.78 32.88
CA SER A 213 5.70 -26.72 33.27
C SER A 213 5.52 -28.09 32.57
N PRO A 214 6.58 -28.73 32.03
CA PRO A 214 8.00 -28.44 32.22
C PRO A 214 8.59 -27.37 31.30
N CYS A 215 7.80 -26.73 30.43
CA CYS A 215 8.31 -25.67 29.55
C CYS A 215 8.62 -24.39 30.35
N VAL A 216 9.73 -23.73 30.01
CA VAL A 216 10.07 -22.38 30.47
C VAL A 216 9.52 -21.38 29.46
N SER A 217 8.73 -20.41 29.92
CA SER A 217 8.11 -19.41 29.06
C SER A 217 9.19 -18.58 28.33
N PRO A 218 9.23 -18.57 26.99
CA PRO A 218 10.31 -17.94 26.25
C PRO A 218 10.17 -16.41 26.31
N PRO A 219 11.24 -15.67 26.66
CA PRO A 219 11.23 -14.23 26.50
C PRO A 219 11.18 -13.88 25.00
N GLY A 220 10.75 -12.66 24.69
CA GLY A 220 10.65 -12.20 23.31
C GLY A 220 10.64 -10.69 23.19
N ALA A 221 11.02 -10.22 22.01
CA ALA A 221 10.91 -8.82 21.63
C ALA A 221 9.52 -8.56 21.03
N VAL A 222 8.95 -7.38 21.28
CA VAL A 222 7.68 -6.94 20.71
C VAL A 222 7.92 -5.76 19.80
N SER A 223 7.31 -5.78 18.62
CA SER A 223 7.31 -4.66 17.67
C SER A 223 5.89 -4.39 17.18
N TYR A 224 5.62 -3.18 16.71
CA TYR A 224 4.32 -2.76 16.22
C TYR A 224 4.43 -2.02 14.88
N SER A 225 3.80 -2.57 13.85
CA SER A 225 3.60 -1.92 12.57
C SER A 225 2.35 -1.06 12.63
N VAL A 226 2.54 0.26 12.71
CA VAL A 226 1.45 1.22 12.89
C VAL A 226 0.52 1.26 11.67
N ALA A 227 1.08 1.22 10.46
CA ALA A 227 0.33 1.26 9.22
C ALA A 227 -0.55 0.01 9.01
N ARG A 228 -0.05 -1.19 9.36
CA ARG A 228 -0.83 -2.43 9.30
C ARG A 228 -1.71 -2.69 10.52
N LYS A 229 -1.60 -1.86 11.56
CA LYS A 229 -2.18 -2.10 12.87
C LYS A 229 -1.80 -3.47 13.44
N THR A 230 -0.56 -3.93 13.25
CA THR A 230 -0.15 -5.30 13.61
C THR A 230 1.00 -5.31 14.62
N ALA A 231 0.83 -5.99 15.75
CA ALA A 231 1.91 -6.28 16.68
C ALA A 231 2.51 -7.66 16.41
N PHE A 232 3.82 -7.79 16.58
CA PHE A 232 4.56 -9.05 16.47
C PHE A 232 5.27 -9.34 17.79
N PHE A 233 5.25 -10.61 18.20
CA PHE A 233 6.07 -11.15 19.28
C PHE A 233 7.12 -12.07 18.67
N LYS A 234 8.40 -11.77 18.88
CA LYS A 234 9.54 -12.56 18.40
C LYS A 234 10.21 -13.28 19.58
N PRO A 235 9.98 -14.59 19.76
CA PRO A 235 10.67 -15.37 20.79
C PRO A 235 12.19 -15.30 20.60
N SER A 236 12.95 -15.12 21.69
CA SER A 236 14.41 -15.06 21.65
C SER A 236 15.08 -16.41 21.47
N ALA A 237 14.31 -17.50 21.58
CA ALA A 237 14.71 -18.88 21.34
C ALA A 237 13.63 -19.57 20.48
N ALA A 238 14.00 -20.63 19.76
CA ALA A 238 13.03 -21.45 19.04
C ALA A 238 12.02 -22.08 20.02
N LEU A 239 10.76 -22.21 19.59
CA LEU A 239 9.73 -22.85 20.40
C LEU A 239 10.02 -24.35 20.51
N ALA A 240 9.76 -24.93 21.68
CA ALA A 240 9.86 -26.37 21.88
C ALA A 240 8.76 -27.08 21.07
N VAL A 241 9.06 -28.23 20.47
CA VAL A 241 8.09 -29.04 19.69
C VAL A 241 7.12 -29.77 20.63
N GLY A 242 5.87 -29.96 20.20
CA GLY A 242 4.83 -30.64 20.99
C GLY A 242 4.33 -29.85 22.20
N THR A 243 4.69 -28.57 22.31
CA THR A 243 4.45 -27.73 23.48
C THR A 243 3.29 -26.77 23.21
N THR A 244 2.38 -26.67 24.16
CA THR A 244 1.28 -25.70 24.11
C THR A 244 1.74 -24.36 24.67
N TYR A 245 1.64 -23.32 23.85
CA TYR A 245 1.92 -21.94 24.21
C TYR A 245 0.63 -21.13 24.28
N THR A 246 0.61 -20.15 25.20
CA THR A 246 -0.46 -19.19 25.42
C THR A 246 0.08 -17.79 25.12
N ALA A 247 -0.38 -17.19 24.03
CA ALA A 247 -0.09 -15.81 23.69
C ALA A 247 -1.15 -14.89 24.31
N THR A 248 -0.74 -13.76 24.86
CA THR A 248 -1.63 -12.78 25.51
C THR A 248 -1.26 -11.36 25.13
N VAL A 249 -2.23 -10.59 24.62
CA VAL A 249 -2.18 -9.12 24.64
C VAL A 249 -3.03 -8.65 25.82
N ILE A 250 -2.44 -7.95 26.78
CA ILE A 250 -3.13 -7.56 28.02
C ILE A 250 -4.07 -6.36 27.80
N ARG A 251 -5.09 -6.25 28.67
CA ARG A 251 -6.06 -5.15 28.70
C ARG A 251 -5.46 -3.74 28.81
N ALA A 252 -4.21 -3.61 29.26
CA ALA A 252 -3.53 -2.33 29.44
C ALA A 252 -2.91 -1.76 28.15
N ALA A 253 -2.87 -2.53 27.05
CA ALA A 253 -2.59 -1.97 25.73
C ALA A 253 -3.75 -1.03 25.31
N THR A 254 -3.43 0.10 24.68
CA THR A 254 -4.41 1.13 24.31
C THR A 254 -4.27 1.58 22.86
N ASP A 255 -5.35 2.15 22.33
CA ASP A 255 -5.31 3.00 21.15
C ASP A 255 -4.64 4.37 21.44
N LEU A 256 -4.65 5.25 20.42
CA LEU A 256 -4.15 6.63 20.47
C LEU A 256 -5.10 7.62 21.18
N ALA A 257 -6.32 7.19 21.48
CA ALA A 257 -7.33 7.87 22.29
C ALA A 257 -7.30 7.43 23.79
N ARG A 258 -6.39 6.49 24.11
CA ARG A 258 -6.20 5.79 25.39
C ARG A 258 -7.34 4.82 25.81
N ASN A 259 -8.18 4.34 24.88
CA ASN A 259 -9.12 3.27 25.24
C ASN A 259 -8.38 1.92 25.38
N GLN A 260 -8.56 1.28 26.53
CA GLN A 260 -8.05 -0.07 26.82
C GLN A 260 -8.63 -1.14 25.90
N LEU A 261 -7.80 -2.11 25.51
CA LEU A 261 -8.15 -3.28 24.69
C LEU A 261 -9.44 -3.99 25.16
N ALA A 262 -10.36 -4.21 24.23
CA ALA A 262 -11.50 -5.10 24.39
C ALA A 262 -11.19 -6.46 23.74
N GLY A 263 -10.43 -7.27 24.48
CA GLY A 263 -10.07 -8.64 24.09
C GLY A 263 -11.22 -9.65 24.18
N ASN A 264 -10.87 -10.93 24.31
CA ASN A 264 -11.80 -12.06 24.21
C ASN A 264 -12.15 -12.72 25.56
N GLN A 265 -11.77 -12.11 26.69
CA GLN A 265 -12.00 -12.65 28.03
C GLN A 265 -13.19 -12.01 28.78
N ALA A 266 -13.88 -11.04 28.18
CA ALA A 266 -15.10 -10.44 28.72
C ALA A 266 -16.11 -10.09 27.61
N ALA A 267 -17.39 -9.98 27.98
CA ALA A 267 -18.45 -9.60 27.06
C ALA A 267 -18.21 -8.18 26.50
N LEU A 268 -18.50 -7.98 25.21
CA LEU A 268 -18.24 -6.71 24.55
C LEU A 268 -19.22 -5.63 25.02
N PRO A 269 -18.79 -4.37 25.22
CA PRO A 269 -17.49 -3.79 24.94
C PRO A 269 -16.56 -3.66 26.17
N ALA A 270 -16.59 -4.59 27.12
CA ALA A 270 -15.73 -4.51 28.31
C ALA A 270 -14.23 -4.66 27.96
N ALA A 271 -13.37 -3.94 28.69
CA ALA A 271 -11.93 -4.07 28.56
C ALA A 271 -11.46 -5.42 29.12
N SER A 272 -10.68 -6.17 28.35
CA SER A 272 -10.18 -7.49 28.75
C SER A 272 -8.95 -7.90 27.94
N ASN A 273 -8.18 -8.87 28.45
CA ASN A 273 -7.06 -9.44 27.70
C ASN A 273 -7.56 -10.13 26.43
N HIS A 274 -6.73 -10.17 25.39
CA HIS A 274 -6.92 -11.08 24.27
C HIS A 274 -5.93 -12.25 24.40
N VAL A 275 -6.46 -13.47 24.51
CA VAL A 275 -5.69 -14.68 24.81
C VAL A 275 -5.94 -15.72 23.73
N TRP A 276 -4.88 -16.36 23.23
CA TRP A 276 -4.98 -17.50 22.32
C TRP A 276 -3.93 -18.55 22.61
N THR A 277 -4.23 -19.80 22.23
CA THR A 277 -3.39 -20.96 22.51
C THR A 277 -3.14 -21.78 21.26
N PHE A 278 -1.94 -22.36 21.17
CA PHE A 278 -1.55 -23.23 20.06
C PHE A 278 -0.53 -24.27 20.53
N THR A 279 -0.52 -25.44 19.91
CA THR A 279 0.42 -26.53 20.18
C THR A 279 1.35 -26.72 19.00
N THR A 280 2.65 -26.62 19.26
CA THR A 280 3.68 -26.71 18.25
C THR A 280 3.88 -28.13 17.70
N ALA A 281 4.31 -28.21 16.45
CA ALA A 281 4.78 -29.40 15.75
C ALA A 281 6.21 -29.16 15.23
N ALA A 282 6.75 -30.12 14.48
CA ALA A 282 8.06 -29.97 13.85
C ALA A 282 8.14 -28.65 13.05
N PRO A 283 9.26 -27.90 13.11
CA PRO A 283 9.42 -26.69 12.33
C PRO A 283 9.40 -27.03 10.82
N THR A 284 8.84 -26.14 10.01
CA THR A 284 8.95 -26.24 8.56
C THR A 284 10.38 -25.92 8.14
N ALA A 285 10.87 -26.58 7.09
CA ALA A 285 12.20 -26.31 6.55
C ALA A 285 12.29 -24.83 6.10
N PRO A 286 13.34 -24.07 6.50
CA PRO A 286 13.54 -22.70 6.04
C PRO A 286 13.58 -22.63 4.51
N ALA A 287 12.83 -21.69 3.96
CA ALA A 287 12.72 -21.46 2.52
C ALA A 287 13.01 -19.98 2.27
N ASN A 288 14.16 -19.72 1.65
CA ASN A 288 14.72 -18.38 1.48
C ASN A 288 13.76 -17.43 0.74
N VAL A 289 13.76 -16.18 1.17
CA VAL A 289 13.11 -15.09 0.42
C VAL A 289 13.75 -14.96 -0.96
N SER A 290 12.96 -14.59 -1.96
CA SER A 290 13.44 -14.25 -3.30
C SER A 290 12.67 -13.07 -3.90
N VAL A 291 13.25 -12.35 -4.84
CA VAL A 291 12.51 -11.35 -5.62
C VAL A 291 11.63 -12.09 -6.65
N LEU A 292 10.32 -11.91 -6.52
CA LEU A 292 9.31 -12.46 -7.42
C LEU A 292 9.17 -11.61 -8.69
N SER A 293 9.22 -10.29 -8.55
CA SER A 293 9.15 -9.34 -9.66
C SER A 293 9.76 -7.99 -9.29
N THR A 294 10.10 -7.18 -10.30
CA THR A 294 10.59 -5.82 -10.11
C THR A 294 9.82 -4.81 -10.96
N ARG A 295 9.78 -3.57 -10.47
CA ARG A 295 9.40 -2.39 -11.25
C ARG A 295 10.52 -1.35 -11.15
N PRO A 296 10.93 -0.71 -12.25
CA PRO A 296 10.75 -1.17 -13.62
C PRO A 296 11.21 -2.62 -13.80
N ALA A 297 10.60 -3.32 -14.76
CA ALA A 297 11.01 -4.69 -15.09
C ALA A 297 12.49 -4.72 -15.51
N ALA A 298 13.16 -5.84 -15.29
CA ALA A 298 14.56 -6.01 -15.68
C ALA A 298 14.77 -5.71 -17.18
N ASN A 299 15.72 -4.82 -17.46
CA ASN A 299 16.09 -4.29 -18.77
C ASN A 299 15.00 -3.45 -19.47
N ALA A 300 14.02 -2.90 -18.73
CA ALA A 300 13.02 -1.99 -19.29
C ALA A 300 13.68 -0.72 -19.88
N ALA A 301 13.39 -0.40 -21.15
CA ALA A 301 14.04 0.68 -21.88
C ALA A 301 13.33 2.05 -21.82
N ASN A 302 12.05 2.07 -21.45
CA ASN A 302 11.17 3.25 -21.51
C ASN A 302 10.62 3.61 -20.11
N VAL A 303 11.52 3.80 -19.14
CA VAL A 303 11.13 4.15 -17.76
C VAL A 303 11.05 5.65 -17.58
N CYS A 304 9.93 6.18 -17.08
CA CYS A 304 9.82 7.62 -16.84
C CYS A 304 10.84 8.12 -15.81
N THR A 305 11.38 9.33 -15.99
CA THR A 305 12.38 9.93 -15.09
C THR A 305 11.89 10.10 -13.65
N ASN A 306 10.58 10.13 -13.42
CA ASN A 306 9.94 10.19 -12.11
C ASN A 306 9.49 8.81 -11.55
N ALA A 307 9.82 7.69 -12.22
CA ALA A 307 9.33 6.38 -11.84
C ALA A 307 9.83 5.93 -10.46
N SER A 308 8.92 5.36 -9.65
CA SER A 308 9.28 4.61 -8.45
C SER A 308 9.88 3.25 -8.80
N ILE A 309 10.90 2.81 -8.05
CA ILE A 309 11.59 1.54 -8.25
C ILE A 309 11.17 0.59 -7.13
N SER A 310 10.61 -0.58 -7.45
CA SER A 310 10.18 -1.56 -6.44
C SER A 310 10.63 -2.99 -6.74
N ALA A 311 10.68 -3.80 -5.69
CA ALA A 311 10.88 -5.24 -5.74
C ALA A 311 9.80 -5.92 -4.90
N THR A 312 9.03 -6.80 -5.52
CA THR A 312 8.06 -7.67 -4.83
C THR A 312 8.73 -8.99 -4.51
N PHE A 313 8.60 -9.45 -3.27
CA PHE A 313 9.23 -10.64 -2.71
C PHE A 313 8.27 -11.82 -2.71
N SER A 314 8.78 -12.98 -3.10
CA SER A 314 8.23 -14.26 -2.68
C SER A 314 8.72 -14.53 -1.26
N VAL A 315 7.77 -14.67 -0.33
CA VAL A 315 8.03 -14.92 1.10
C VAL A 315 7.39 -16.27 1.46
N PRO A 316 8.13 -17.39 1.33
CA PRO A 316 7.56 -18.74 1.43
C PRO A 316 6.97 -19.10 2.80
N SER A 317 7.38 -18.40 3.86
CA SER A 317 6.82 -18.53 5.21
C SER A 317 5.37 -18.04 5.32
N GLY A 318 4.88 -17.29 4.33
CA GLY A 318 3.58 -16.62 4.38
C GLY A 318 3.58 -15.34 5.22
N PHE A 319 4.69 -14.97 5.86
CA PHE A 319 4.82 -13.72 6.61
C PHE A 319 5.16 -12.53 5.67
N GLU A 320 5.51 -11.42 6.30
CA GLU A 320 6.02 -10.21 5.66
C GLU A 320 7.56 -10.12 5.77
N MET A 321 8.15 -9.25 4.95
CA MET A 321 9.53 -8.83 5.09
C MET A 321 9.75 -8.09 6.40
N ASP A 322 10.87 -8.35 7.09
CA ASP A 322 11.28 -7.63 8.30
C ASP A 322 11.55 -6.16 7.94
N PRO A 323 10.70 -5.20 8.40
CA PRO A 323 10.84 -3.80 8.03
C PRO A 323 12.18 -3.19 8.47
N ALA A 324 12.79 -3.69 9.55
CA ALA A 324 14.10 -3.24 10.01
C ALA A 324 15.24 -3.60 9.04
N THR A 325 14.98 -4.54 8.10
CA THR A 325 15.94 -4.96 7.08
C THR A 325 15.67 -4.38 5.70
N VAL A 326 14.59 -3.61 5.52
CA VAL A 326 14.20 -2.97 4.25
C VAL A 326 14.47 -1.47 4.35
N SER A 327 15.65 -1.05 3.88
CA SER A 327 16.12 0.34 3.97
C SER A 327 17.06 0.70 2.83
N ALA A 328 17.51 1.95 2.73
CA ALA A 328 18.51 2.37 1.74
C ALA A 328 19.85 1.61 1.85
N ALA A 329 20.12 0.96 2.99
CA ALA A 329 21.31 0.12 3.17
C ALA A 329 21.17 -1.25 2.47
N SER A 330 19.95 -1.76 2.30
CA SER A 330 19.65 -3.07 1.71
C SER A 330 19.00 -2.99 0.33
N PHE A 331 18.37 -1.87 -0.03
CA PHE A 331 17.84 -1.59 -1.36
C PHE A 331 18.45 -0.27 -1.86
N SER A 332 19.24 -0.34 -2.92
CA SER A 332 20.02 0.78 -3.45
C SER A 332 19.90 0.92 -4.98
N LEU A 333 20.14 2.12 -5.48
CA LEU A 333 20.13 2.46 -6.91
C LEU A 333 21.48 3.08 -7.31
N SER A 334 21.98 2.73 -8.48
CA SER A 334 23.23 3.25 -9.04
C SER A 334 23.08 3.57 -10.53
N GLY A 335 23.81 4.56 -11.02
CA GLY A 335 23.91 4.93 -12.43
C GLY A 335 25.12 4.30 -13.13
N PRO A 336 25.53 4.88 -14.28
CA PRO A 336 26.73 4.45 -15.01
C PRO A 336 27.97 4.43 -14.12
N ALA A 337 28.88 3.49 -14.40
CA ALA A 337 30.09 3.24 -13.61
C ALA A 337 29.83 3.03 -12.10
N LEU A 338 28.64 2.51 -11.73
CA LEU A 338 28.21 2.25 -10.35
C LEU A 338 28.13 3.50 -9.46
N THR A 339 27.96 4.69 -10.05
CA THR A 339 27.76 5.94 -9.31
C THR A 339 26.48 5.87 -8.46
N PRO A 340 26.52 6.00 -7.12
CA PRO A 340 25.32 5.88 -6.28
C PRO A 340 24.30 6.99 -6.59
N VAL A 341 23.01 6.62 -6.67
CA VAL A 341 21.91 7.57 -6.76
C VAL A 341 21.36 7.83 -5.36
N ALA A 342 21.20 9.10 -4.99
CA ALA A 342 20.61 9.47 -3.71
C ALA A 342 19.15 9.00 -3.63
N VAL A 343 18.78 8.38 -2.51
CA VAL A 343 17.46 7.81 -2.25
C VAL A 343 16.72 8.69 -1.24
N ALA A 344 15.49 9.10 -1.55
CA ALA A 344 14.62 9.82 -0.62
C ALA A 344 14.04 8.88 0.45
N SER A 345 13.59 7.70 0.03
CA SER A 345 13.02 6.70 0.93
C SER A 345 13.09 5.29 0.33
N VAL A 346 13.09 4.30 1.22
CA VAL A 346 12.74 2.91 0.91
C VAL A 346 11.62 2.53 1.87
N VAL A 347 10.47 2.10 1.33
CA VAL A 347 9.26 1.82 2.10
C VAL A 347 8.71 0.44 1.70
N LEU A 348 8.25 -0.35 2.67
CA LEU A 348 7.59 -1.63 2.44
C LEU A 348 6.07 -1.41 2.37
N ASP A 349 5.38 -2.01 1.39
CA ASP A 349 3.96 -1.76 1.14
C ASP A 349 3.06 -2.14 2.32
N ASP A 350 2.14 -1.24 2.70
CA ASP A 350 1.28 -1.48 3.86
C ASP A 350 0.28 -2.63 3.66
N ALA A 351 -0.12 -2.91 2.41
CA ALA A 351 -1.15 -3.92 2.12
C ALA A 351 -0.68 -5.37 2.36
N THR A 352 0.56 -5.70 1.99
CA THR A 352 1.07 -7.09 2.01
C THR A 352 2.37 -7.29 2.77
N GLY A 353 3.18 -6.23 2.93
CA GLY A 353 4.52 -6.36 3.54
C GLY A 353 5.50 -7.15 2.68
N ARG A 354 5.32 -7.15 1.35
CA ARG A 354 6.12 -7.94 0.41
C ARG A 354 6.63 -7.14 -0.78
N THR A 355 6.33 -5.86 -0.91
CA THR A 355 6.86 -4.99 -1.97
C THR A 355 7.61 -3.84 -1.35
N ALA A 356 8.93 -3.84 -1.47
CA ALA A 356 9.75 -2.70 -1.12
C ALA A 356 9.78 -1.72 -2.30
N THR A 357 9.61 -0.43 -2.04
CA THR A 357 9.64 0.65 -3.03
C THR A 357 10.67 1.70 -2.62
N LEU A 358 11.68 1.89 -3.48
CA LEU A 358 12.72 2.90 -3.44
C LEU A 358 12.29 4.11 -4.28
N LYS A 359 12.34 5.29 -3.68
CA LYS A 359 12.11 6.58 -4.37
C LYS A 359 13.43 7.35 -4.49
N PRO A 360 13.90 7.70 -5.70
CA PRO A 360 15.05 8.60 -5.88
C PRO A 360 14.82 9.98 -5.26
N LEU A 361 15.89 10.61 -4.77
CA LEU A 361 15.82 11.97 -4.18
C LEU A 361 15.60 13.07 -5.22
N ALA A 362 16.13 12.86 -6.43
CA ALA A 362 15.91 13.71 -7.59
C ALA A 362 15.39 12.85 -8.76
N PRO A 363 14.67 13.43 -9.74
CA PRO A 363 14.30 12.73 -10.95
C PRO A 363 15.53 12.11 -11.63
N LEU A 364 15.34 10.92 -12.19
CA LEU A 364 16.36 10.22 -12.97
C LEU A 364 16.66 11.00 -14.27
N THR A 365 17.87 10.81 -14.81
CA THR A 365 18.29 11.46 -16.05
C THR A 365 17.87 10.62 -17.25
N ALA A 366 17.20 11.24 -18.23
CA ALA A 366 16.82 10.55 -19.46
C ALA A 366 18.05 10.09 -20.28
N GLY A 367 17.92 8.93 -20.94
CA GLY A 367 19.01 8.27 -21.67
C GLY A 367 19.98 7.49 -20.78
N VAL A 368 19.80 7.50 -19.46
CA VAL A 368 20.71 6.83 -18.51
C VAL A 368 20.17 5.47 -18.10
N THR A 369 21.01 4.45 -18.20
CA THR A 369 20.76 3.12 -17.61
C THR A 369 21.18 3.12 -16.14
N TYR A 370 20.24 2.73 -15.28
CA TYR A 370 20.42 2.55 -13.85
C TYR A 370 20.42 1.07 -13.48
N ALA A 371 21.15 0.71 -12.42
CA ALA A 371 21.17 -0.61 -11.83
C ALA A 371 20.67 -0.54 -10.38
N ALA A 372 19.59 -1.26 -10.09
CA ALA A 372 19.00 -1.40 -8.77
C ALA A 372 19.45 -2.73 -8.14
N VAL A 373 19.71 -2.72 -6.83
CA VAL A 373 20.21 -3.87 -6.07
C VAL A 373 19.44 -4.01 -4.77
N VAL A 374 18.87 -5.18 -4.52
CA VAL A 374 18.44 -5.63 -3.20
C VAL A 374 19.48 -6.60 -2.65
N LYS A 375 20.02 -6.33 -1.46
CA LYS A 375 21.05 -7.14 -0.83
C LYS A 375 20.47 -8.41 -0.22
N GLY A 376 21.16 -9.53 -0.48
CA GLY A 376 20.97 -10.80 0.21
C GLY A 376 22.11 -11.10 1.18
N GLY A 377 22.15 -12.33 1.69
CA GLY A 377 23.14 -12.80 2.65
C GLY A 377 22.92 -12.28 4.08
N VAL A 378 23.97 -12.33 4.90
CA VAL A 378 23.88 -12.05 6.36
C VAL A 378 23.34 -10.66 6.68
N ASN A 379 23.68 -9.65 5.88
CA ASN A 379 23.24 -8.25 6.01
C ASN A 379 22.13 -7.86 5.01
N GLY A 380 21.52 -8.87 4.38
CA GLY A 380 20.44 -8.67 3.40
C GLY A 380 19.05 -8.56 4.02
N VAL A 381 18.07 -8.41 3.12
CA VAL A 381 16.64 -8.48 3.48
C VAL A 381 16.27 -9.90 3.96
N ARG A 382 15.35 -9.98 4.91
CA ARG A 382 14.80 -11.25 5.45
C ARG A 382 13.33 -11.10 5.82
N ASP A 383 12.64 -12.19 6.06
CA ASP A 383 11.27 -12.17 6.59
C ASP A 383 11.20 -12.17 8.13
N LEU A 384 9.98 -12.04 8.67
CA LEU A 384 9.72 -12.12 10.11
C LEU A 384 9.60 -13.55 10.68
N ALA A 385 10.05 -14.59 9.97
CA ALA A 385 10.05 -15.96 10.51
C ALA A 385 11.05 -16.12 11.68
N ASN A 386 10.97 -17.24 12.42
CA ASN A 386 11.92 -17.54 13.49
C ASN A 386 12.44 -18.99 13.43
N PRO A 387 13.64 -19.27 12.87
CA PRO A 387 14.61 -18.30 12.36
C PRO A 387 14.12 -17.58 11.10
N ALA A 388 14.56 -16.34 10.92
CA ALA A 388 14.20 -15.52 9.76
C ALA A 388 14.81 -16.09 8.47
N ASN A 389 14.01 -16.19 7.41
CA ASN A 389 14.47 -16.64 6.10
C ASN A 389 15.15 -15.47 5.38
N PRO A 390 16.48 -15.50 5.15
CA PRO A 390 17.15 -14.46 4.39
C PRO A 390 16.86 -14.59 2.89
N MET A 391 17.04 -13.51 2.13
CA MET A 391 17.31 -13.65 0.71
C MET A 391 18.76 -14.12 0.53
N ALA A 392 18.98 -15.28 -0.06
CA ALA A 392 20.29 -15.96 0.00
C ALA A 392 21.44 -15.19 -0.70
N ALA A 393 21.15 -14.59 -1.86
CA ALA A 393 22.09 -13.81 -2.66
C ALA A 393 21.46 -12.48 -3.06
N SER A 394 22.26 -11.44 -3.29
CA SER A 394 21.76 -10.14 -3.75
C SER A 394 21.11 -10.26 -5.13
N TYR A 395 19.94 -9.64 -5.28
CA TYR A 395 19.24 -9.54 -6.55
C TYR A 395 19.54 -8.18 -7.19
N GLN A 396 19.88 -8.18 -8.48
CA GLN A 396 20.22 -6.98 -9.23
C GLN A 396 19.49 -6.96 -10.58
N TRP A 397 19.03 -5.78 -10.99
CA TRP A 397 18.44 -5.57 -12.31
C TRP A 397 18.76 -4.16 -12.82
N SER A 398 18.70 -3.97 -14.13
CA SER A 398 18.88 -2.67 -14.76
C SER A 398 17.59 -2.18 -15.42
N PHE A 399 17.54 -0.88 -15.71
CA PHE A 399 16.53 -0.26 -16.56
C PHE A 399 17.07 1.07 -17.12
N THR A 400 16.54 1.54 -18.24
CA THR A 400 16.91 2.83 -18.85
C THR A 400 15.80 3.85 -18.64
N ALA A 401 16.16 4.98 -18.06
CA ALA A 401 15.26 6.11 -17.90
C ALA A 401 15.14 6.88 -19.22
N VAL A 402 13.94 7.35 -19.53
CA VAL A 402 13.61 8.21 -20.67
C VAL A 402 12.77 9.38 -20.17
N ASN A 403 12.86 10.51 -20.87
CA ASN A 403 11.82 11.51 -20.76
C ASN A 403 10.56 10.90 -21.36
N CYS A 404 9.71 10.33 -20.50
CA CYS A 404 8.34 10.08 -20.87
C CYS A 404 7.76 11.44 -21.27
N THR A 405 7.47 11.59 -22.56
CA THR A 405 6.41 12.49 -23.00
C THR A 405 5.11 11.92 -22.43
N GLN A 406 4.88 12.15 -21.14
CA GLN A 406 3.57 11.96 -20.54
C GLN A 406 2.62 12.74 -21.46
N PRO A 407 1.64 12.09 -22.11
CA PRO A 407 0.59 12.81 -22.81
C PRO A 407 0.07 13.84 -21.81
N PRO A 408 -0.02 15.14 -22.18
CA PRO A 408 -0.34 16.19 -21.22
C PRO A 408 -1.56 15.73 -20.42
N VAL A 409 -1.42 15.70 -19.08
CA VAL A 409 -2.44 15.15 -18.16
C VAL A 409 -3.78 15.59 -18.70
N PRO A 410 -4.64 14.66 -19.18
CA PRO A 410 -5.81 15.07 -19.93
C PRO A 410 -6.60 16.03 -19.07
N SER A 411 -6.83 17.25 -19.60
CA SER A 411 -7.49 18.33 -18.87
C SER A 411 -8.72 17.74 -18.17
N ALA A 412 -8.70 17.78 -16.84
CA ALA A 412 -9.39 16.81 -15.98
C ALA A 412 -10.80 16.47 -16.50
N ILE A 413 -11.13 15.17 -16.61
CA ILE A 413 -12.45 14.71 -17.11
C ILE A 413 -13.56 15.46 -16.37
N VAL A 414 -14.25 16.35 -17.08
CA VAL A 414 -15.20 17.27 -16.45
C VAL A 414 -16.55 16.57 -16.37
N LEU A 415 -16.81 15.91 -15.24
CA LEU A 415 -18.09 15.28 -14.97
C LEU A 415 -19.24 16.29 -14.82
N GLY A 416 -18.95 17.58 -14.63
CA GLY A 416 -19.95 18.65 -14.55
C GLY A 416 -21.05 18.34 -13.53
N ALA A 417 -22.31 18.50 -13.93
CA ALA A 417 -23.47 18.17 -13.09
C ALA A 417 -23.57 16.67 -12.72
N ALA A 418 -22.93 15.76 -13.47
CA ALA A 418 -22.88 14.34 -13.11
C ALA A 418 -21.88 14.03 -11.98
N SER A 419 -21.12 15.02 -11.49
CA SER A 419 -20.13 14.81 -10.42
C SER A 419 -20.76 14.42 -9.07
N THR A 420 -21.98 14.87 -8.74
CA THR A 420 -22.70 14.50 -7.51
C THR A 420 -23.40 13.14 -7.59
N PHE A 421 -23.52 12.59 -8.79
CA PHE A 421 -24.28 11.36 -9.05
C PHE A 421 -23.42 10.12 -8.85
N ALA A 422 -23.83 9.26 -7.92
CA ALA A 422 -23.27 7.92 -7.73
C ALA A 422 -23.78 6.94 -8.80
N SER A 423 -25.02 7.11 -9.26
CA SER A 423 -25.62 6.30 -10.33
C SER A 423 -26.50 7.15 -11.23
N TYR A 424 -26.53 6.84 -12.53
CA TYR A 424 -27.45 7.44 -13.48
C TYR A 424 -27.99 6.40 -14.44
N GLY A 425 -29.31 6.24 -14.49
CA GLY A 425 -29.98 5.44 -15.52
C GLY A 425 -30.51 6.35 -16.63
N GLY A 426 -30.26 6.02 -17.89
CA GLY A 426 -30.84 6.69 -19.04
C GLY A 426 -32.35 6.48 -19.15
N THR A 427 -32.89 6.42 -20.37
CA THR A 427 -34.34 6.44 -20.61
C THR A 427 -35.10 5.23 -20.06
N ALA A 428 -34.40 4.15 -19.69
CA ALA A 428 -34.99 2.95 -19.09
C ALA A 428 -35.00 2.93 -17.55
N GLY A 429 -34.48 3.97 -16.88
CA GLY A 429 -34.56 4.09 -15.42
C GLY A 429 -33.58 3.20 -14.65
N MET A 430 -33.96 2.76 -13.45
CA MET A 430 -33.10 2.03 -12.52
C MET A 430 -33.87 0.95 -11.77
N THR A 431 -33.28 -0.23 -11.64
CA THR A 431 -33.92 -1.39 -11.00
C THR A 431 -33.02 -2.00 -9.94
N ASN A 432 -33.43 -1.91 -8.67
CA ASN A 432 -32.87 -2.68 -7.59
C ASN A 432 -33.70 -3.96 -7.33
N GLN A 433 -33.04 -5.07 -7.06
CA GLN A 433 -33.64 -6.35 -6.64
C GLN A 433 -32.94 -6.96 -5.40
N GLY A 434 -32.28 -6.14 -4.60
CA GLY A 434 -31.62 -6.55 -3.35
C GLY A 434 -32.05 -5.72 -2.15
N ILE A 435 -31.83 -6.26 -0.95
CA ILE A 435 -32.15 -5.62 0.34
C ILE A 435 -30.91 -5.00 1.01
N ASP A 436 -29.71 -5.37 0.58
CA ASP A 436 -28.44 -4.81 1.07
C ASP A 436 -27.89 -3.70 0.15
N THR A 437 -28.71 -3.21 -0.78
CA THR A 437 -28.32 -2.16 -1.73
C THR A 437 -28.26 -0.80 -1.04
N VAL A 438 -27.11 -0.12 -1.13
CA VAL A 438 -26.89 1.20 -0.54
C VAL A 438 -26.11 2.09 -1.51
N ILE A 439 -26.68 3.21 -1.90
CA ILE A 439 -26.04 4.19 -2.78
C ILE A 439 -25.70 5.43 -1.96
N ASN A 440 -24.42 5.76 -1.84
CA ASN A 440 -23.93 6.95 -1.16
C ASN A 440 -23.63 8.04 -2.19
N GLY A 441 -24.55 9.01 -2.33
CA GLY A 441 -24.57 10.02 -3.39
C GLY A 441 -25.89 10.03 -4.16
N ASP A 442 -26.11 11.07 -4.96
CA ASP A 442 -27.35 11.25 -5.72
C ASP A 442 -27.54 10.18 -6.81
N ILE A 443 -28.78 9.93 -7.20
CA ILE A 443 -29.07 9.16 -8.42
C ILE A 443 -30.07 9.86 -9.33
N GLY A 444 -29.97 9.60 -10.64
CA GLY A 444 -30.75 10.32 -11.64
C GLY A 444 -31.25 9.45 -12.78
N THR A 445 -32.34 9.88 -13.40
CA THR A 445 -32.80 9.33 -14.68
C THR A 445 -33.72 10.27 -15.46
N THR A 446 -33.66 10.18 -16.79
CA THR A 446 -34.65 10.75 -17.71
C THR A 446 -35.92 9.92 -17.86
N ALA A 447 -36.00 8.76 -17.20
CA ALA A 447 -37.24 8.01 -17.08
C ALA A 447 -38.22 8.69 -16.11
N VAL A 448 -39.51 8.49 -16.36
CA VAL A 448 -40.58 8.80 -15.40
C VAL A 448 -40.37 8.04 -14.09
N SER A 449 -40.85 8.56 -12.96
CA SER A 449 -40.65 7.94 -11.63
C SER A 449 -40.93 6.44 -11.56
N THR A 450 -41.91 5.91 -12.31
CA THR A 450 -42.23 4.47 -12.34
C THR A 450 -41.19 3.59 -13.06
N GLY A 451 -40.21 4.20 -13.74
CA GLY A 451 -39.00 3.53 -14.25
C GLY A 451 -37.92 3.34 -13.19
N VAL A 452 -38.09 3.86 -11.97
CA VAL A 452 -37.26 3.55 -10.81
C VAL A 452 -38.00 2.55 -9.93
N THR A 453 -37.34 1.45 -9.56
CA THR A 453 -37.94 0.39 -8.74
C THR A 453 -36.97 -0.15 -7.69
N GLY A 454 -37.50 -0.42 -6.49
CA GLY A 454 -36.74 -0.95 -5.36
C GLY A 454 -35.82 0.06 -4.68
N LEU A 455 -36.12 1.36 -4.73
CA LEU A 455 -35.26 2.40 -4.16
C LEU A 455 -36.07 3.40 -3.35
N HIS A 456 -35.48 3.89 -2.25
CA HIS A 456 -35.99 5.00 -1.46
C HIS A 456 -34.84 5.98 -1.13
N ASP A 457 -35.17 7.26 -0.87
CA ASP A 457 -34.17 8.30 -0.58
C ASP A 457 -34.33 8.96 0.80
N THR A 458 -33.33 9.76 1.17
CA THR A 458 -33.31 10.52 2.44
C THR A 458 -34.36 11.62 2.52
N ASP A 459 -34.94 12.03 1.39
CA ASP A 459 -36.04 13.00 1.32
C ASP A 459 -37.41 12.34 1.59
N GLY A 460 -37.44 11.01 1.74
CA GLY A 460 -38.65 10.22 2.01
C GLY A 460 -39.42 9.77 0.77
N ASN A 461 -38.85 9.93 -0.43
CA ASN A 461 -39.45 9.44 -1.66
C ASN A 461 -39.24 7.93 -1.79
N VAL A 462 -40.28 7.21 -2.23
CA VAL A 462 -40.26 5.74 -2.36
C VAL A 462 -40.66 5.34 -3.77
N TYR A 463 -39.82 4.54 -4.42
CA TYR A 463 -39.94 4.12 -5.80
C TYR A 463 -40.14 2.60 -5.90
N THR A 464 -41.40 2.16 -5.82
CA THR A 464 -41.85 0.75 -5.92
C THR A 464 -40.98 -0.22 -5.12
N VAL A 465 -40.97 -0.01 -3.79
CA VAL A 465 -40.26 -0.84 -2.81
C VAL A 465 -41.14 -1.98 -2.31
N THR A 466 -40.53 -3.14 -2.09
CA THR A 466 -41.10 -4.33 -1.45
C THR A 466 -40.08 -4.89 -0.45
N PRO A 467 -40.45 -5.81 0.46
CA PRO A 467 -39.51 -6.45 1.40
C PRO A 467 -38.36 -7.25 0.76
N LEU A 468 -38.34 -7.43 -0.57
CA LEU A 468 -37.31 -8.17 -1.30
C LEU A 468 -36.39 -7.29 -2.15
N ASN A 469 -36.66 -5.99 -2.24
CA ASN A 469 -35.90 -5.05 -3.06
C ASN A 469 -35.79 -3.66 -2.42
N ASP A 470 -35.60 -3.59 -1.11
CA ASP A 470 -35.53 -2.32 -0.38
C ASP A 470 -34.09 -1.76 -0.37
N GLY A 471 -33.77 -0.91 -1.35
CA GLY A 471 -32.45 -0.29 -1.50
C GLY A 471 -32.44 1.17 -1.05
N ALA A 472 -31.48 1.54 -0.21
CA ALA A 472 -31.35 2.90 0.33
C ALA A 472 -30.48 3.80 -0.55
N VAL A 473 -30.92 5.04 -0.76
CA VAL A 473 -30.15 6.12 -1.39
C VAL A 473 -29.85 7.20 -0.35
N ASN A 474 -28.58 7.31 0.05
CA ASN A 474 -28.05 8.35 0.91
C ASN A 474 -27.69 9.57 0.04
N GLY A 475 -28.72 10.25 -0.46
CA GLY A 475 -28.72 11.29 -1.48
C GLY A 475 -30.15 11.44 -2.04
N SER A 476 -30.37 12.31 -3.02
CA SER A 476 -31.71 12.49 -3.63
C SER A 476 -31.90 11.64 -4.91
N ILE A 477 -33.14 11.24 -5.20
CA ILE A 477 -33.50 10.57 -6.47
C ILE A 477 -34.16 11.56 -7.44
N TYR A 478 -33.47 11.87 -8.54
CA TYR A 478 -33.95 12.81 -9.57
C TYR A 478 -34.55 12.09 -10.78
N THR A 479 -35.88 12.17 -10.94
CA THR A 479 -36.66 11.51 -12.00
C THR A 479 -37.52 12.50 -12.79
N TYR A 480 -38.04 12.09 -13.95
CA TYR A 480 -39.10 12.82 -14.64
C TYR A 480 -40.48 12.65 -13.94
N PRO A 481 -41.41 13.61 -14.11
CA PRO A 481 -42.81 13.47 -13.67
C PRO A 481 -43.48 12.17 -14.16
N PRO A 482 -44.51 11.64 -13.48
CA PRO A 482 -45.21 12.21 -12.32
C PRO A 482 -44.43 12.04 -11.00
N ALA A 483 -45.05 12.45 -9.89
CA ALA A 483 -44.47 12.36 -8.55
C ALA A 483 -43.92 10.95 -8.22
N PRO A 484 -42.80 10.83 -7.48
CA PRO A 484 -42.08 11.92 -6.79
C PRO A 484 -41.35 12.92 -7.72
N GLY A 485 -41.04 12.53 -8.95
CA GLY A 485 -40.51 13.41 -9.99
C GLY A 485 -41.40 14.62 -10.33
N ASN A 486 -40.75 15.74 -10.65
CA ASN A 486 -41.37 17.02 -10.99
C ASN A 486 -40.50 17.80 -12.00
N ALA A 487 -40.87 19.04 -12.33
CA ALA A 487 -40.13 19.86 -13.30
C ALA A 487 -38.69 20.21 -12.87
N THR A 488 -38.45 20.36 -11.55
CA THR A 488 -37.13 20.66 -10.99
C THR A 488 -36.22 19.43 -11.03
N THR A 489 -36.73 18.27 -10.57
CA THR A 489 -35.96 17.01 -10.64
C THR A 489 -35.65 16.61 -12.07
N LYS A 490 -36.58 16.85 -13.00
CA LYS A 490 -36.34 16.73 -14.45
C LYS A 490 -35.14 17.56 -14.91
N ALA A 491 -35.13 18.86 -14.59
CA ALA A 491 -34.06 19.76 -15.04
C ALA A 491 -32.68 19.36 -14.49
N ILE A 492 -32.64 18.88 -13.24
CA ILE A 492 -31.42 18.34 -12.61
C ILE A 492 -30.98 17.05 -13.33
N ALA A 493 -31.90 16.12 -13.59
CA ALA A 493 -31.62 14.89 -14.30
C ALA A 493 -31.13 15.14 -15.75
N ASP A 494 -31.72 16.11 -16.46
CA ASP A 494 -31.28 16.52 -17.80
C ASP A 494 -29.85 17.09 -17.77
N ALA A 495 -29.54 17.95 -16.80
CA ALA A 495 -28.21 18.53 -16.66
C ALA A 495 -27.14 17.46 -16.38
N ALA A 496 -27.46 16.48 -15.53
CA ALA A 496 -26.59 15.35 -15.22
C ALA A 496 -26.35 14.45 -16.44
N LEU A 497 -27.38 14.08 -17.21
CA LEU A 497 -27.20 13.27 -18.44
C LEU A 497 -26.34 14.01 -19.47
N ASN A 498 -26.61 15.30 -19.71
CA ASN A 498 -25.81 16.10 -20.64
C ASN A 498 -24.34 16.18 -20.22
N ALA A 499 -24.07 16.31 -18.90
CA ALA A 499 -22.71 16.33 -18.38
C ALA A 499 -22.02 14.96 -18.49
N ALA A 500 -22.73 13.86 -18.22
CA ALA A 500 -22.23 12.49 -18.40
C ALA A 500 -21.93 12.18 -19.88
N GLN A 501 -22.78 12.62 -20.81
CA GLN A 501 -22.56 12.51 -22.25
C GLN A 501 -21.35 13.31 -22.71
N ASN A 502 -21.14 14.52 -22.17
CA ASN A 502 -19.95 15.32 -22.45
C ASN A 502 -18.67 14.64 -21.93
N ALA A 503 -18.69 14.07 -20.72
CA ALA A 503 -17.57 13.30 -20.19
C ALA A 503 -17.29 12.03 -21.01
N TYR A 504 -18.33 11.33 -21.49
CA TYR A 504 -18.18 10.20 -22.41
C TYR A 504 -17.51 10.64 -23.72
N ASN A 505 -17.97 11.73 -24.32
CA ASN A 505 -17.42 12.27 -25.56
C ASN A 505 -15.97 12.74 -25.38
N GLN A 506 -15.63 13.32 -24.23
CA GLN A 506 -14.24 13.63 -23.85
C GLN A 506 -13.39 12.36 -23.80
N LEU A 507 -13.86 11.31 -23.11
CA LEU A 507 -13.15 10.03 -23.02
C LEU A 507 -12.96 9.35 -24.39
N VAL A 508 -13.96 9.41 -25.28
CA VAL A 508 -13.86 8.87 -26.66
C VAL A 508 -12.88 9.69 -27.52
N ALA A 509 -12.84 11.01 -27.34
CA ALA A 509 -11.95 11.90 -28.09
C ALA A 509 -10.48 11.85 -27.65
N MET A 510 -10.16 11.18 -26.53
CA MET A 510 -8.78 11.03 -26.08
C MET A 510 -7.98 10.11 -27.00
N PRO A 511 -6.68 10.40 -27.24
CA PRO A 511 -5.82 9.57 -28.06
C PRO A 511 -5.85 8.10 -27.59
N PRO A 512 -5.97 7.13 -28.51
CA PRO A 512 -6.01 5.72 -28.15
C PRO A 512 -4.67 5.31 -27.53
N GLY A 513 -4.76 4.51 -26.46
CA GLY A 513 -3.62 4.00 -25.73
C GLY A 513 -3.32 2.53 -26.04
N ALA A 514 -2.55 1.89 -25.16
CA ALA A 514 -2.09 0.52 -25.39
C ALA A 514 -3.24 -0.50 -25.28
N TYR A 515 -3.21 -1.54 -26.12
CA TYR A 515 -4.15 -2.66 -26.01
C TYR A 515 -3.70 -3.62 -24.89
N ALA A 516 -4.15 -3.35 -23.67
CA ALA A 516 -3.74 -4.09 -22.48
C ALA A 516 -4.23 -5.55 -22.51
N GLY A 517 -3.32 -6.49 -22.18
CA GLY A 517 -3.66 -7.89 -21.89
C GLY A 517 -4.40 -8.66 -22.97
N ALA A 518 -4.34 -8.20 -24.22
CA ALA A 518 -5.17 -8.71 -25.31
C ALA A 518 -6.69 -8.75 -24.97
N GLY A 519 -7.16 -7.75 -24.21
CA GLY A 519 -8.56 -7.63 -23.77
C GLY A 519 -8.85 -8.26 -22.41
N GLU A 520 -7.95 -9.06 -21.84
CA GLU A 520 -8.05 -9.55 -20.44
C GLU A 520 -7.19 -8.67 -19.51
N LEU A 521 -7.83 -8.01 -18.55
CA LEU A 521 -7.16 -7.16 -17.57
C LEU A 521 -6.92 -7.87 -16.22
N GLY A 522 -7.55 -9.03 -15.98
CA GLY A 522 -7.32 -9.81 -14.77
C GLY A 522 -5.87 -10.29 -14.66
N LEU A 523 -5.33 -10.31 -13.44
CA LEU A 523 -3.93 -10.60 -13.11
C LEU A 523 -2.91 -9.57 -13.60
N LEU A 524 -3.33 -8.49 -14.28
CA LEU A 524 -2.42 -7.41 -14.66
C LEU A 524 -2.17 -6.43 -13.51
N THR A 525 -1.02 -5.76 -13.57
CA THR A 525 -0.77 -4.52 -12.83
C THR A 525 -0.44 -3.42 -13.85
N LEU A 526 -1.33 -2.45 -14.01
CA LEU A 526 -1.21 -1.38 -15.00
C LEU A 526 -0.66 -0.10 -14.37
N ALA A 527 0.04 0.69 -15.17
CA ALA A 527 0.56 2.01 -14.80
C ALA A 527 -0.45 3.11 -15.23
N PRO A 528 -0.25 4.38 -14.87
CA PRO A 528 -1.14 5.45 -15.30
C PRO A 528 -1.11 5.61 -16.82
N GLY A 529 -2.26 5.89 -17.44
CA GLY A 529 -2.37 6.07 -18.88
C GLY A 529 -3.73 5.68 -19.47
N THR A 530 -3.81 5.77 -20.79
CA THR A 530 -4.96 5.31 -21.58
C THR A 530 -4.72 3.88 -22.07
N TYR A 531 -5.78 3.09 -22.10
CA TYR A 531 -5.81 1.71 -22.58
C TYR A 531 -7.03 1.51 -23.48
N THR A 532 -6.84 0.98 -24.69
CA THR A 532 -7.89 0.98 -25.72
C THR A 532 -8.09 -0.41 -26.32
N SER A 533 -9.34 -0.89 -26.31
CA SER A 533 -9.77 -2.11 -26.99
C SER A 533 -10.79 -1.77 -28.08
N ALA A 534 -10.58 -2.24 -29.30
CA ALA A 534 -11.56 -2.05 -30.38
C ALA A 534 -12.88 -2.80 -30.11
N THR A 535 -12.86 -3.82 -29.23
CA THR A 535 -14.01 -4.64 -28.89
C THR A 535 -14.36 -4.48 -27.41
N SER A 536 -13.86 -5.34 -26.54
CA SER A 536 -14.23 -5.39 -25.11
C SER A 536 -13.01 -5.44 -24.20
N TYR A 537 -13.23 -5.13 -22.93
CA TYR A 537 -12.33 -5.51 -21.84
C TYR A 537 -13.03 -6.45 -20.87
N LYS A 538 -12.27 -7.38 -20.30
CA LYS A 538 -12.76 -8.33 -19.31
C LYS A 538 -11.77 -8.52 -18.15
N LEU A 539 -12.29 -8.73 -16.95
CA LEU A 539 -11.55 -9.15 -15.75
C LEU A 539 -12.16 -10.49 -15.32
N THR A 540 -11.61 -11.60 -15.82
CA THR A 540 -12.12 -12.96 -15.57
C THR A 540 -11.09 -13.86 -14.91
N GLN A 541 -9.81 -13.70 -15.24
CA GLN A 541 -8.73 -14.58 -14.74
C GLN A 541 -8.29 -14.26 -13.32
N GLY A 542 -8.46 -13.02 -12.85
CA GLY A 542 -8.06 -12.58 -11.52
C GLY A 542 -8.31 -11.09 -11.33
N ASP A 543 -7.84 -10.55 -10.21
CA ASP A 543 -7.97 -9.14 -9.87
C ASP A 543 -7.02 -8.28 -10.72
N LEU A 544 -7.42 -7.03 -10.98
CA LEU A 544 -6.61 -6.03 -11.69
C LEU A 544 -5.99 -5.08 -10.67
N THR A 545 -4.69 -4.79 -10.77
CA THR A 545 -4.06 -3.73 -9.98
C THR A 545 -3.80 -2.49 -10.82
N LEU A 546 -4.18 -1.32 -10.31
CA LEU A 546 -3.86 -0.01 -10.88
C LEU A 546 -2.81 0.66 -9.98
N ASP A 547 -1.59 0.76 -10.48
CA ASP A 547 -0.41 1.24 -9.77
C ASP A 547 -0.10 2.66 -10.22
N ALA A 548 -0.33 3.64 -9.34
CA ALA A 548 -0.08 5.05 -9.61
C ALA A 548 1.39 5.47 -9.55
N GLN A 549 2.30 4.54 -9.23
CA GLN A 549 3.76 4.75 -9.21
C GLN A 549 4.23 5.89 -8.29
N GLY A 550 3.39 6.31 -7.32
CA GLY A 550 3.64 7.39 -6.38
C GLY A 550 3.00 8.74 -6.73
N ASP A 551 2.25 8.85 -7.84
CA ASP A 551 1.52 10.07 -8.20
C ASP A 551 0.04 9.97 -7.76
N PRO A 552 -0.42 10.71 -6.73
CA PRO A 552 -1.82 10.69 -6.34
C PRO A 552 -2.76 11.25 -7.41
N ASN A 553 -2.25 11.99 -8.41
CA ASN A 553 -3.01 12.52 -9.54
C ASN A 553 -2.98 11.60 -10.78
N ALA A 554 -2.39 10.41 -10.66
CA ALA A 554 -2.37 9.39 -11.71
C ALA A 554 -3.78 9.11 -12.24
N VAL A 555 -3.93 9.17 -13.57
CA VAL A 555 -5.18 8.91 -14.29
C VAL A 555 -5.09 7.58 -15.04
N PHE A 556 -6.16 6.79 -14.97
CA PHE A 556 -6.31 5.53 -15.71
C PHE A 556 -7.58 5.61 -16.56
N ILE A 557 -7.44 5.49 -17.88
CA ILE A 557 -8.57 5.56 -18.82
C ILE A 557 -8.65 4.25 -19.59
N PHE A 558 -9.81 3.61 -19.54
CA PHE A 558 -10.12 2.40 -20.31
C PHE A 558 -11.19 2.73 -21.34
N GLN A 559 -10.80 2.72 -22.62
CA GLN A 559 -11.69 2.88 -23.78
C GLN A 559 -12.02 1.51 -24.36
N MET A 560 -13.29 1.23 -24.64
CA MET A 560 -13.70 0.03 -25.37
C MET A 560 -14.89 0.25 -26.30
N GLY A 561 -14.83 -0.34 -27.50
CA GLY A 561 -15.88 -0.21 -28.52
C GLY A 561 -17.20 -0.93 -28.21
N SER A 562 -17.19 -1.87 -27.26
CA SER A 562 -18.34 -2.67 -26.84
C SER A 562 -18.35 -2.82 -25.31
N SER A 563 -18.27 -4.03 -24.76
CA SER A 563 -18.62 -4.31 -23.36
C SER A 563 -17.45 -4.32 -22.38
N LEU A 564 -17.76 -4.01 -21.11
CA LEU A 564 -16.91 -4.34 -19.95
C LEU A 564 -17.51 -5.54 -19.21
N THR A 565 -16.70 -6.57 -18.92
CA THR A 565 -17.14 -7.73 -18.12
C THR A 565 -16.21 -7.97 -16.95
N VAL A 566 -16.68 -7.77 -15.72
CA VAL A 566 -15.93 -8.06 -14.49
C VAL A 566 -16.55 -9.28 -13.80
N GLY A 567 -15.72 -10.25 -13.45
CA GLY A 567 -16.15 -11.49 -12.82
C GLY A 567 -16.59 -12.59 -13.80
N ILE A 568 -16.75 -13.78 -13.23
CA ILE A 568 -17.33 -14.98 -13.86
C ILE A 568 -18.49 -15.50 -12.98
N ALA A 569 -19.21 -16.52 -13.47
CA ALA A 569 -20.24 -17.18 -12.69
C ALA A 569 -19.66 -17.99 -11.50
N GLY A 570 -20.48 -18.22 -10.47
CA GLY A 570 -20.16 -19.07 -9.32
C GLY A 570 -19.69 -18.30 -8.08
N PRO A 571 -19.70 -18.94 -6.88
CA PRO A 571 -19.58 -18.25 -5.59
C PRO A 571 -18.22 -17.61 -5.30
N THR A 572 -17.20 -17.90 -6.12
CA THR A 572 -15.85 -17.31 -6.10
C THR A 572 -15.54 -16.56 -7.41
N GLY A 573 -16.57 -16.27 -8.21
CA GLY A 573 -16.43 -15.69 -9.54
C GLY A 573 -16.18 -14.19 -9.57
N ALA A 574 -16.45 -13.46 -8.48
CA ALA A 574 -16.17 -12.02 -8.39
C ALA A 574 -14.68 -11.69 -8.56
N ARG A 575 -14.41 -10.51 -9.14
CA ARG A 575 -13.07 -9.90 -9.25
C ARG A 575 -13.07 -8.49 -8.68
N SER A 576 -11.89 -8.01 -8.33
CA SER A 576 -11.66 -6.70 -7.74
C SER A 576 -10.64 -5.89 -8.53
N ILE A 577 -10.70 -4.58 -8.37
CA ILE A 577 -9.67 -3.63 -8.78
C ILE A 577 -8.96 -3.13 -7.52
N ILE A 578 -7.67 -3.40 -7.46
CA ILE A 578 -6.76 -3.00 -6.38
C ILE A 578 -6.12 -1.67 -6.79
N LEU A 579 -6.21 -0.65 -5.94
CA LEU A 579 -5.53 0.63 -6.14
C LEU A 579 -4.23 0.62 -5.34
N ALA A 580 -3.10 0.91 -6.00
CA ALA A 580 -1.77 0.87 -5.40
C ALA A 580 -1.01 2.18 -5.58
N ASN A 581 -0.07 2.44 -4.68
CA ASN A 581 0.92 3.53 -4.76
C ASN A 581 0.35 4.94 -5.05
N GLY A 582 -0.79 5.26 -4.43
CA GLY A 582 -1.47 6.56 -4.57
C GLY A 582 -2.64 6.60 -5.55
N ALA A 583 -2.98 5.49 -6.23
CA ALA A 583 -4.09 5.47 -7.16
C ALA A 583 -5.42 5.76 -6.45
N GLN A 584 -6.23 6.66 -7.02
CA GLN A 584 -7.52 7.08 -6.45
C GLN A 584 -8.65 6.72 -7.42
N ALA A 585 -9.75 6.18 -6.91
CA ALA A 585 -10.90 5.78 -7.72
C ALA A 585 -11.47 6.94 -8.57
N LYS A 586 -11.43 8.17 -8.04
CA LYS A 586 -11.87 9.39 -8.74
C LYS A 586 -11.09 9.69 -10.03
N ASN A 587 -9.90 9.10 -10.22
CA ASN A 587 -9.05 9.26 -11.40
C ASN A 587 -9.08 8.03 -12.34
N VAL A 588 -9.96 7.05 -12.09
CA VAL A 588 -10.13 5.86 -12.93
C VAL A 588 -11.43 6.01 -13.74
N PHE A 589 -11.33 5.88 -15.06
CA PHE A 589 -12.45 6.09 -15.99
C PHE A 589 -12.61 4.89 -16.93
N TRP A 590 -13.86 4.44 -17.08
CA TRP A 590 -14.25 3.34 -17.97
C TRP A 590 -15.26 3.88 -19.00
N GLN A 591 -14.79 4.15 -20.21
CA GLN A 591 -15.64 4.45 -21.37
C GLN A 591 -16.06 3.13 -22.00
N VAL A 592 -17.36 2.84 -22.00
CA VAL A 592 -17.91 1.56 -22.44
C VAL A 592 -18.85 1.78 -23.63
N GLY A 593 -18.47 1.25 -24.80
CA GLY A 593 -19.19 1.43 -26.06
C GLY A 593 -20.59 0.80 -26.08
N THR A 594 -20.83 -0.26 -25.31
CA THR A 594 -22.17 -0.84 -25.10
C THR A 594 -22.50 -0.91 -23.61
N SER A 595 -22.46 -2.09 -23.00
CA SER A 595 -22.90 -2.35 -21.62
C SER A 595 -21.75 -2.80 -20.72
N ALA A 596 -21.85 -2.51 -19.43
CA ALA A 596 -20.94 -3.00 -18.40
C ALA A 596 -21.65 -4.01 -17.48
N THR A 597 -21.06 -5.19 -17.31
CA THR A 597 -21.55 -6.23 -16.39
C THR A 597 -20.50 -6.44 -15.30
N ILE A 598 -20.85 -6.12 -14.05
CA ILE A 598 -19.95 -6.10 -12.90
C ILE A 598 -20.35 -7.19 -11.90
N ASN A 599 -19.46 -8.17 -11.73
CA ASN A 599 -19.54 -9.27 -10.77
C ASN A 599 -20.93 -9.91 -10.70
N ALA A 600 -21.40 -10.49 -11.81
CA ALA A 600 -22.73 -11.11 -11.92
C ALA A 600 -23.05 -12.15 -10.82
N ALA A 601 -22.04 -12.76 -10.20
CA ALA A 601 -22.18 -13.73 -9.09
C ALA A 601 -22.12 -13.10 -7.67
N GLY A 602 -22.14 -11.76 -7.57
CA GLY A 602 -22.07 -11.00 -6.33
C GLY A 602 -20.66 -10.96 -5.68
N GLY A 603 -20.35 -9.86 -5.01
CA GLY A 603 -19.07 -9.64 -4.33
C GLY A 603 -18.06 -8.82 -5.15
N GLY A 604 -16.85 -8.68 -4.60
CA GLY A 604 -15.73 -7.97 -5.23
C GLY A 604 -15.85 -6.44 -5.20
N PHE A 605 -14.75 -5.76 -5.56
CA PHE A 605 -14.61 -4.31 -5.47
C PHE A 605 -14.27 -3.68 -6.82
N MET A 606 -15.23 -3.04 -7.45
CA MET A 606 -15.05 -2.21 -8.64
C MET A 606 -14.55 -0.81 -8.23
N LYS A 607 -13.73 -0.17 -9.08
CA LYS A 607 -13.17 1.17 -8.85
C LYS A 607 -13.32 2.03 -10.11
N GLY A 608 -13.78 3.27 -9.94
CA GLY A 608 -13.77 4.28 -11.00
C GLY A 608 -15.14 4.71 -11.52
N THR A 609 -15.14 5.75 -12.35
CA THR A 609 -16.33 6.25 -13.04
C THR A 609 -16.57 5.43 -14.31
N ILE A 610 -17.64 4.64 -14.30
CA ILE A 610 -18.13 3.90 -15.47
C ILE A 610 -19.11 4.79 -16.22
N ILE A 611 -18.86 5.00 -17.51
CA ILE A 611 -19.79 5.68 -18.43
C ILE A 611 -20.04 4.76 -19.63
N ALA A 612 -21.24 4.17 -19.66
CA ALA A 612 -21.67 3.21 -20.67
C ALA A 612 -22.78 3.81 -21.54
N GLN A 613 -22.75 3.56 -22.85
CA GLN A 613 -23.86 3.98 -23.72
C GLN A 613 -25.14 3.23 -23.35
N GLN A 614 -25.03 1.92 -23.14
CA GLN A 614 -26.12 1.03 -22.75
C GLN A 614 -26.02 0.71 -21.26
N ALA A 615 -26.53 -0.45 -20.83
CA ALA A 615 -26.80 -0.73 -19.42
C ALA A 615 -25.51 -0.88 -18.57
N VAL A 616 -25.63 -0.56 -17.28
CA VAL A 616 -24.66 -0.98 -16.26
C VAL A 616 -25.38 -1.94 -15.30
N THR A 617 -24.85 -3.15 -15.14
CA THR A 617 -25.47 -4.21 -14.34
C THR A 617 -24.52 -4.69 -13.25
N PHE A 618 -24.97 -4.67 -11.99
CA PHE A 618 -24.24 -5.18 -10.83
C PHE A 618 -24.93 -6.41 -10.25
N SER A 619 -24.19 -7.50 -10.11
CA SER A 619 -24.71 -8.77 -9.57
C SER A 619 -25.91 -9.32 -10.36
N THR A 620 -26.52 -10.40 -9.88
CA THR A 620 -27.78 -10.96 -10.39
C THR A 620 -28.65 -11.44 -9.23
N ALA A 621 -29.97 -11.58 -9.47
CA ALA A 621 -30.92 -11.99 -8.45
C ALA A 621 -30.54 -13.32 -7.78
N GLY A 622 -30.74 -13.41 -6.46
CA GLY A 622 -30.36 -14.58 -5.65
C GLY A 622 -28.93 -14.56 -5.09
N ASN A 623 -28.07 -13.59 -5.46
CA ASN A 623 -26.74 -13.46 -4.86
C ASN A 623 -26.75 -12.58 -3.61
N ALA A 624 -26.46 -13.17 -2.45
CA ALA A 624 -26.37 -12.47 -1.16
C ALA A 624 -25.03 -11.74 -0.91
N LYS A 625 -24.06 -11.85 -1.83
CA LYS A 625 -22.74 -11.19 -1.66
C LYS A 625 -22.79 -9.75 -2.16
N LEU A 626 -22.52 -8.81 -1.24
CA LEU A 626 -22.46 -7.37 -1.53
C LEU A 626 -21.40 -7.06 -2.60
N THR A 627 -21.83 -6.53 -3.74
CA THR A 627 -20.94 -6.01 -4.80
C THR A 627 -20.63 -4.55 -4.50
N VAL A 628 -19.36 -4.14 -4.47
CA VAL A 628 -18.99 -2.76 -4.11
C VAL A 628 -18.40 -2.02 -5.30
N LEU A 629 -18.83 -0.78 -5.52
CA LEU A 629 -18.24 0.19 -6.43
C LEU A 629 -17.82 1.42 -5.64
N ASP A 630 -16.52 1.73 -5.60
CA ASP A 630 -16.06 3.08 -5.25
C ASP A 630 -15.89 3.85 -6.56
N GLY A 631 -16.85 4.70 -6.91
CA GLY A 631 -16.99 5.15 -8.28
C GLY A 631 -18.37 5.72 -8.63
N ARG A 632 -18.67 5.72 -9.92
CA ARG A 632 -19.96 6.16 -10.48
C ARG A 632 -20.43 5.16 -11.52
N ALA A 633 -21.72 4.91 -11.59
CA ALA A 633 -22.35 4.01 -12.56
C ALA A 633 -23.29 4.79 -13.49
N LEU A 634 -22.78 5.28 -14.61
CA LEU A 634 -23.52 6.18 -15.52
C LEU A 634 -23.89 5.44 -16.81
N SER A 635 -25.18 5.13 -16.98
CA SER A 635 -25.77 4.63 -18.22
C SER A 635 -26.43 5.77 -18.99
N LEU A 636 -26.02 6.00 -20.24
CA LEU A 636 -26.48 7.16 -21.02
C LEU A 636 -27.84 6.94 -21.69
N ILE A 637 -28.12 5.73 -22.18
CA ILE A 637 -29.34 5.41 -22.94
C ILE A 637 -30.22 4.40 -22.20
N SER A 638 -29.64 3.30 -21.72
CA SER A 638 -30.38 2.22 -21.05
C SER A 638 -30.44 2.43 -19.53
N GLY A 639 -30.76 1.40 -18.76
CA GLY A 639 -30.92 1.48 -17.31
C GLY A 639 -29.70 1.00 -16.51
N VAL A 640 -29.71 1.27 -15.21
CA VAL A 640 -28.80 0.63 -14.24
C VAL A 640 -29.58 -0.44 -13.47
N THR A 641 -29.06 -1.66 -13.43
CA THR A 641 -29.65 -2.78 -12.68
C THR A 641 -28.70 -3.24 -11.58
N MET A 642 -29.21 -3.47 -10.38
CA MET A 642 -28.38 -3.79 -9.21
C MET A 642 -29.05 -4.78 -8.27
N VAL A 643 -28.25 -5.65 -7.64
CA VAL A 643 -28.67 -6.58 -6.59
C VAL A 643 -27.62 -6.58 -5.51
N ASN A 644 -28.01 -6.25 -4.27
CA ASN A 644 -27.14 -6.17 -3.09
C ASN A 644 -25.83 -5.47 -3.45
N THR A 645 -25.95 -4.20 -3.84
CA THR A 645 -24.84 -3.41 -4.40
C THR A 645 -24.60 -2.16 -3.57
N ARG A 646 -23.35 -1.90 -3.19
CA ARG A 646 -22.94 -0.64 -2.57
C ARG A 646 -22.22 0.23 -3.58
N ILE A 647 -22.70 1.45 -3.79
CA ILE A 647 -22.01 2.45 -4.61
C ILE A 647 -21.57 3.60 -3.69
N ASN A 648 -20.29 3.93 -3.69
CA ASN A 648 -19.72 5.03 -2.92
C ASN A 648 -19.18 6.10 -3.87
N LEU A 649 -19.73 7.31 -3.80
CA LEU A 649 -19.23 8.46 -4.57
C LEU A 649 -17.77 8.80 -4.14
N PRO A 650 -16.81 8.88 -5.08
CA PRO A 650 -15.41 9.27 -4.80
C PRO A 650 -15.17 10.77 -4.62
#